data_AF-A0A924MRI4-F1
#
_entry.id   AF-A0A924MRI4-F1
#
_cell.length_a   1.000
_cell.length_b   1.000
_cell.length_c   1.000
_cell.angle_alpha   90.00
_cell.angle_beta   90.00
_cell.angle_gamma   90.00
#
_symmetry.space_group_name_H-M   'P 1'
#
loop_
_entity.id
_entity.type
_entity.pdbx_description
1 polymer ?
#
loop_
_entity_poly.entity_id
_entity_poly.type
_entity_poly.pdbx_seq_one_letter_code
_entity_poly.pdbx_strand_id
1 'polypeptide(L)'
;FLQRLPDSRGRTAPSQWPFSQNDPRDPAQRAAGIYHWTPKVRDFRDPAQLFDFQMSGLDDLNSENPVVLRALRKSYGHWIRDAGVDAFRIDTLLYVPPASLADFLFSKDKTAPGIATVARQTGRTAFHLFGEAFAIDKPFEETQARRIESLVTQADGTALMPGMINFPLYGSLVDVFARGRPTAELGYRITSMMRVHKHPELMPTFVDNHDVERFLSGGDAAGLQQALLAMMTLPGIPTIYYGTEQAFTVPRAAMFAAGSDSGGRDHFDMDAPLYRFIQRATTLRREHRLFSRGRPTVLRDNGAGPGVIAYRMDDGVHSALVVFNTSGGEALLDNVDTGMVAGSVLQAAFDIGDEKLPDLIVGQAGRVTLSLPARSGRVWVRTDAKRAIEKESAQITLQPPGATEVSDDFELTGIARGVRELRVVVDGDLAAASRVTVGADGRWQTLVDSSRMVDPKIEHSVVAWQGEGGAVSAPFRFKVSRQWRVLADVADPAGDDRGRAQNYSYPTDEGWAGHSADIRHMKVEGAGGALRVTFTMAEINRNWNPPNGFDHVAFTVFVQLPGNNDGVRAMPQQNADLPGDMRWNFRLRSHGWSNALHASAGPSATAEGTAATPAAGIDVDAAARTVSFTLSAAALGGLHALAGARI
;
A
#
# COMPACT_ATOMS: atom_id res chain seq x y z
N PHE A 1 27.26 -11.26 27.61
CA PHE A 1 25.94 -11.13 26.95
C PHE A 1 25.00 -10.10 27.60
N LEU A 2 25.33 -9.45 28.72
CA LEU A 2 24.48 -8.40 29.32
C LEU A 2 25.33 -7.17 29.63
N GLN A 3 25.62 -6.38 28.60
CA GLN A 3 26.25 -5.07 28.77
C GLN A 3 25.14 -4.03 28.91
N ARG A 4 25.10 -3.33 30.05
CA ARG A 4 24.20 -2.18 30.22
C ARG A 4 24.77 -0.98 29.49
N LEU A 5 24.00 -0.40 28.58
CA LEU A 5 24.39 0.83 27.90
C LEU A 5 23.94 2.02 28.75
N PRO A 6 24.83 2.97 29.06
CA PRO A 6 24.44 4.20 29.76
C PRO A 6 23.64 5.12 28.83
N ASP A 7 22.66 5.84 29.39
CA ASP A 7 21.98 6.93 28.70
C ASP A 7 22.90 8.16 28.53
N SER A 8 22.41 9.22 27.88
CA SER A 8 23.16 10.47 27.67
C SER A 8 23.59 11.18 28.96
N ARG A 9 23.09 10.74 30.12
CA ARG A 9 23.45 11.22 31.46
C ARG A 9 24.26 10.19 32.25
N GLY A 10 24.74 9.13 31.61
CA GLY A 10 25.54 8.08 32.24
C GLY A 10 24.74 7.06 33.05
N ARG A 11 23.41 7.11 33.04
CA ARG A 11 22.57 6.19 33.84
C ARG A 11 22.39 4.87 33.11
N THR A 12 22.56 3.77 33.82
CA THR A 12 22.46 2.41 33.28
C THR A 12 21.18 1.68 33.69
N ALA A 13 20.26 2.40 34.35
CA ALA A 13 18.97 1.89 34.81
C ALA A 13 17.94 3.03 34.95
N PRO A 14 16.63 2.73 34.85
CA PRO A 14 15.58 3.67 35.21
C PRO A 14 15.66 4.10 36.68
N SER A 15 15.27 5.34 36.98
CA SER A 15 15.27 5.87 38.35
C SER A 15 13.98 5.62 39.12
N GLN A 16 12.87 5.37 38.42
CA GLN A 16 11.56 5.22 39.05
C GLN A 16 11.37 3.79 39.54
N TRP A 17 10.96 3.60 40.80
CA TRP A 17 10.48 2.30 41.28
C TRP A 17 9.09 1.98 40.67
N PRO A 18 8.82 0.73 40.24
CA PRO A 18 9.66 -0.47 40.35
C PRO A 18 10.68 -0.64 39.23
N PHE A 19 10.60 0.16 38.15
CA PHE A 19 11.42 0.03 36.94
C PHE A 19 12.94 0.14 37.19
N SER A 20 13.36 0.71 38.31
CA SER A 20 14.76 0.71 38.75
C SER A 20 15.31 -0.69 39.08
N GLN A 21 14.46 -1.70 39.22
CA GLN A 21 14.85 -3.10 39.47
C GLN A 21 15.19 -3.84 38.17
N ASN A 22 16.18 -3.37 37.42
CA ASN A 22 16.54 -3.90 36.09
C ASN A 22 17.82 -4.79 36.09
N ASP A 23 18.33 -5.24 37.25
CA ASP A 23 19.54 -6.08 37.34
C ASP A 23 19.24 -7.58 37.45
N PRO A 24 19.38 -8.37 36.38
CA PRO A 24 19.16 -9.81 36.44
C PRO A 24 20.20 -10.56 37.28
N ARG A 25 21.31 -9.91 37.64
CA ARG A 25 22.38 -10.48 38.48
C ARG A 25 22.11 -10.30 39.97
N ASP A 26 21.23 -9.38 40.34
CA ASP A 26 20.77 -9.19 41.71
C ASP A 26 19.64 -10.21 41.99
N PRO A 27 19.83 -11.15 42.94
CA PRO A 27 18.81 -12.17 43.23
C PRO A 27 17.47 -11.60 43.66
N ALA A 28 17.45 -10.46 44.37
CA ALA A 28 16.22 -9.84 44.83
C ALA A 28 15.44 -9.22 43.66
N GLN A 29 16.13 -8.53 42.75
CA GLN A 29 15.49 -7.94 41.56
C GLN A 29 15.05 -9.01 40.57
N ARG A 30 15.85 -10.07 40.41
CA ARG A 30 15.48 -11.23 39.60
C ARG A 30 14.20 -11.87 40.12
N ALA A 31 14.11 -12.08 41.43
CA ALA A 31 12.91 -12.62 42.08
C ALA A 31 11.71 -11.66 42.03
N ALA A 32 11.95 -10.34 42.04
CA ALA A 32 10.89 -9.35 41.91
C ALA A 32 10.19 -9.38 40.55
N GLY A 33 10.87 -9.87 39.51
CA GLY A 33 10.27 -10.13 38.19
C GLY A 33 9.63 -8.89 37.57
N ILE A 34 10.29 -7.74 37.69
CA ILE A 34 9.81 -6.47 37.10
C ILE A 34 9.99 -6.47 35.57
N TYR A 35 10.97 -7.23 35.08
CA TYR A 35 11.25 -7.45 33.67
C TYR A 35 11.22 -8.94 33.37
N HIS A 36 10.95 -9.29 32.11
CA HIS A 36 11.21 -10.64 31.61
C HIS A 36 12.71 -10.81 31.38
N TRP A 37 13.29 -11.83 32.04
CA TRP A 37 14.72 -12.17 31.94
C TRP A 37 14.96 -13.20 30.83
N THR A 38 14.44 -12.92 29.66
CA THR A 38 14.33 -13.82 28.50
C THR A 38 15.26 -13.38 27.36
N PRO A 39 15.56 -14.28 26.40
CA PRO A 39 16.25 -13.90 25.17
C PRO A 39 15.44 -12.92 24.30
N LYS A 40 16.03 -12.49 23.18
CA LYS A 40 15.30 -11.74 22.15
C LYS A 40 14.27 -12.60 21.44
N VAL A 41 13.18 -11.99 20.99
CA VAL A 41 12.21 -12.62 20.06
C VAL A 41 12.96 -13.12 18.83
N ARG A 42 12.76 -14.39 18.48
CA ARG A 42 13.32 -15.02 17.27
C ARG A 42 12.24 -15.39 16.26
N ASP A 43 11.11 -15.89 16.73
CA ASP A 43 9.94 -16.17 15.91
C ASP A 43 8.77 -15.26 16.31
N PHE A 44 8.49 -14.26 15.47
CA PHE A 44 7.38 -13.31 15.67
C PHE A 44 6.00 -13.95 15.45
N ARG A 45 5.94 -15.26 15.17
CA ARG A 45 4.71 -16.05 15.08
C ARG A 45 4.46 -16.89 16.34
N ASP A 46 5.43 -16.99 17.24
CA ASP A 46 5.30 -17.67 18.53
C ASP A 46 4.72 -16.72 19.59
N PRO A 47 3.47 -16.93 20.06
CA PRO A 47 2.85 -16.05 21.04
C PRO A 47 3.62 -15.95 22.37
N ALA A 48 4.30 -17.01 22.80
CA ALA A 48 5.07 -16.98 24.04
C ALA A 48 6.28 -16.04 23.90
N GLN A 49 6.93 -16.05 22.74
CA GLN A 49 8.00 -15.09 22.47
C GLN A 49 7.46 -13.66 22.33
N LEU A 50 6.31 -13.47 21.68
CA LEU A 50 5.74 -12.13 21.52
C LEU A 50 5.41 -11.44 22.86
N PHE A 51 5.01 -12.19 23.88
CA PHE A 51 4.58 -11.61 25.16
C PHE A 51 5.66 -11.58 26.23
N ASP A 52 6.62 -12.51 26.16
CA ASP A 52 7.56 -12.72 27.26
C ASP A 52 9.01 -12.48 26.85
N PHE A 53 9.34 -12.26 25.57
CA PHE A 53 10.71 -12.11 25.08
C PHE A 53 11.05 -10.67 24.70
N GLN A 54 12.35 -10.37 24.73
CA GLN A 54 12.85 -9.01 24.46
C GLN A 54 12.69 -8.64 22.98
N MET A 55 11.89 -7.62 22.70
CA MET A 55 11.84 -7.01 21.37
C MET A 55 13.12 -6.19 21.13
N SER A 56 13.88 -6.56 20.09
CA SER A 56 15.12 -5.86 19.67
C SER A 56 16.20 -5.74 20.77
N GLY A 57 16.12 -6.54 21.84
CA GLY A 57 17.03 -6.45 23.00
C GLY A 57 16.72 -5.32 23.98
N LEU A 58 15.52 -4.75 23.91
CA LEU A 58 15.01 -3.84 24.92
C LEU A 58 14.66 -4.63 26.20
N ASP A 59 14.90 -4.04 27.37
CA ASP A 59 14.50 -4.61 28.65
C ASP A 59 12.96 -4.69 28.72
N ASP A 60 12.42 -5.90 28.55
CA ASP A 60 10.98 -6.11 28.42
C ASP A 60 10.28 -6.10 29.79
N LEU A 61 9.35 -5.14 29.98
CA LEU A 61 8.62 -5.01 31.25
C LEU A 61 7.64 -6.16 31.42
N ASN A 62 7.70 -6.85 32.57
CA ASN A 62 6.72 -7.88 32.90
C ASN A 62 5.37 -7.23 33.21
N SER A 63 4.54 -7.12 32.17
CA SER A 63 3.23 -6.49 32.24
C SER A 63 2.17 -7.35 32.92
N GLU A 64 2.47 -8.60 33.29
CA GLU A 64 1.60 -9.45 34.11
C GLU A 64 1.81 -9.18 35.61
N ASN A 65 2.95 -8.58 35.98
CA ASN A 65 3.29 -8.25 37.35
C ASN A 65 2.38 -7.11 37.89
N PRO A 66 1.59 -7.33 38.95
CA PRO A 66 0.67 -6.31 39.48
C PRO A 66 1.38 -5.04 39.98
N VAL A 67 2.64 -5.14 40.39
CA VAL A 67 3.45 -3.98 40.81
C VAL A 67 3.79 -3.10 39.61
N VAL A 68 4.14 -3.71 38.48
CA VAL A 68 4.39 -3.02 37.20
C VAL A 68 3.13 -2.34 36.70
N LEU A 69 2.00 -3.06 36.61
CA LEU A 69 0.73 -2.51 36.13
C LEU A 69 0.23 -1.34 36.99
N ARG A 70 0.36 -1.44 38.31
CA ARG A 70 0.03 -0.35 39.25
C ARG A 70 0.90 0.88 38.99
N ALA A 71 2.19 0.70 38.76
CA ALA A 71 3.12 1.78 38.47
C ALA A 71 2.80 2.45 37.12
N LEU A 72 2.53 1.66 36.07
CA LEU A 72 2.11 2.16 34.76
C LEU A 72 0.82 2.98 34.87
N ARG A 73 -0.22 2.47 35.55
CA ARG A 73 -1.47 3.24 35.75
C ARG A 73 -1.25 4.55 36.49
N LYS A 74 -0.37 4.59 37.49
CA LYS A 74 -0.01 5.83 38.19
C LYS A 74 0.69 6.82 37.25
N SER A 75 1.68 6.36 36.48
CA SER A 75 2.41 7.19 35.52
C SER A 75 1.48 7.75 34.44
N TYR A 76 0.68 6.91 33.78
CA TYR A 76 -0.26 7.37 32.74
C TYR A 76 -1.40 8.21 33.32
N GLY A 77 -1.88 7.90 34.53
CA GLY A 77 -2.87 8.71 35.22
C GLY A 77 -2.36 10.10 35.62
N HIS A 78 -1.05 10.26 35.86
CA HIS A 78 -0.42 11.57 36.05
C HIS A 78 -0.50 12.42 34.77
N TRP A 79 -0.20 11.85 33.60
CA TRP A 79 -0.32 12.56 32.32
C TRP A 79 -1.76 13.07 32.06
N ILE A 80 -2.77 12.31 32.44
CA ILE A 80 -4.18 12.75 32.29
C ILE A 80 -4.50 13.89 33.28
N ARG A 81 -4.16 13.72 34.56
CA ARG A 81 -4.57 14.65 35.62
C ARG A 81 -3.79 15.96 35.59
N ASP A 82 -2.49 15.86 35.39
CA ASP A 82 -1.58 16.98 35.68
C ASP A 82 -1.12 17.65 34.39
N ALA A 83 -0.82 16.87 33.34
CA ALA A 83 -0.50 17.42 32.02
C ALA A 83 -1.74 17.69 31.15
N GLY A 84 -2.87 17.05 31.45
CA GLY A 84 -4.15 17.31 30.78
C GLY A 84 -4.25 16.75 29.36
N VAL A 85 -3.52 15.66 29.04
CA VAL A 85 -3.60 15.04 27.71
C VAL A 85 -5.02 14.55 27.39
N ASP A 86 -5.37 14.48 26.11
CA ASP A 86 -6.72 14.12 25.64
C ASP A 86 -6.82 12.71 25.06
N ALA A 87 -5.68 12.09 24.76
CA ALA A 87 -5.60 10.74 24.22
C ALA A 87 -4.23 10.09 24.47
N PHE A 88 -4.16 8.78 24.27
CA PHE A 88 -2.89 8.05 24.21
C PHE A 88 -2.75 7.24 22.90
N ARG A 89 -1.56 7.34 22.28
CA ARG A 89 -1.04 6.31 21.37
C ARG A 89 -0.27 5.31 22.21
N ILE A 90 -0.69 4.06 22.24
CA ILE A 90 -0.02 2.97 22.96
C ILE A 90 0.93 2.26 22.01
N ASP A 91 2.22 2.27 22.33
CA ASP A 91 3.28 1.63 21.55
C ASP A 91 3.14 0.10 21.58
N THR A 92 3.40 -0.56 20.45
CA THR A 92 3.73 -1.99 20.35
C THR A 92 2.74 -2.91 21.06
N LEU A 93 1.43 -2.66 20.88
CA LEU A 93 0.37 -3.37 21.60
C LEU A 93 0.29 -4.86 21.24
N LEU A 94 0.85 -5.23 20.08
CA LEU A 94 0.97 -6.62 19.63
C LEU A 94 1.73 -7.52 20.62
N TYR A 95 2.60 -6.94 21.45
CA TYR A 95 3.47 -7.62 22.39
C TYR A 95 2.93 -7.58 23.84
N VAL A 96 1.75 -7.02 24.05
CA VAL A 96 1.14 -6.91 25.39
C VAL A 96 0.05 -7.96 25.56
N PRO A 97 0.09 -8.79 26.63
CA PRO A 97 -0.99 -9.72 26.93
C PRO A 97 -2.35 -9.02 27.07
N PRO A 98 -3.45 -9.56 26.49
CA PRO A 98 -4.77 -8.94 26.57
C PRO A 98 -5.28 -8.70 28.00
N ALA A 99 -4.95 -9.59 28.94
CA ALA A 99 -5.32 -9.45 30.35
C ALA A 99 -4.62 -8.25 31.01
N SER A 100 -3.34 -8.04 30.71
CA SER A 100 -2.55 -6.90 31.19
C SER A 100 -3.12 -5.58 30.67
N LEU A 101 -3.51 -5.54 29.39
CA LEU A 101 -4.20 -4.39 28.79
C LEU A 101 -5.55 -4.13 29.47
N ALA A 102 -6.36 -5.17 29.72
CA ALA A 102 -7.64 -5.03 30.41
C ALA A 102 -7.48 -4.44 31.81
N ASP A 103 -6.50 -4.89 32.59
CA ASP A 103 -6.21 -4.32 33.91
C ASP A 103 -5.72 -2.87 33.78
N PHE A 104 -4.78 -2.58 32.87
CA PHE A 104 -4.31 -1.21 32.64
C PHE A 104 -5.47 -0.23 32.37
N LEU A 105 -6.43 -0.62 31.52
CA LEU A 105 -7.54 0.26 31.13
C LEU A 105 -8.68 0.30 32.16
N PHE A 106 -9.01 -0.83 32.78
CA PHE A 106 -10.27 -1.01 33.51
C PHE A 106 -10.12 -1.45 34.97
N SER A 107 -8.89 -1.50 35.51
CA SER A 107 -8.66 -1.89 36.91
C SER A 107 -9.55 -1.10 37.89
N LYS A 108 -10.06 -1.82 38.88
CA LYS A 108 -10.88 -1.28 39.98
C LYS A 108 -10.04 -0.92 41.22
N ASP A 109 -8.71 -0.97 41.14
CA ASP A 109 -7.83 -0.57 42.24
C ASP A 109 -8.07 0.89 42.63
N LYS A 110 -8.45 1.14 43.88
CA LYS A 110 -8.79 2.48 44.38
C LYS A 110 -7.58 3.44 44.43
N THR A 111 -6.38 2.90 44.55
CA THR A 111 -5.13 3.66 44.69
C THR A 111 -4.39 3.87 43.36
N ALA A 112 -4.74 3.08 42.35
CA ALA A 112 -4.24 3.18 40.98
C ALA A 112 -5.31 2.68 40.00
N PRO A 113 -6.41 3.44 39.84
CA PRO A 113 -7.53 3.01 39.01
C PRO A 113 -7.14 2.92 37.54
N GLY A 114 -7.87 2.10 36.77
CA GLY A 114 -7.71 1.99 35.33
C GLY A 114 -7.83 3.32 34.60
N ILE A 115 -7.15 3.45 33.46
CA ILE A 115 -7.08 4.69 32.69
C ILE A 115 -8.46 5.25 32.34
N ALA A 116 -9.43 4.39 32.01
CA ALA A 116 -10.81 4.82 31.70
C ALA A 116 -11.50 5.48 32.91
N THR A 117 -11.16 5.07 34.13
CA THR A 117 -11.67 5.69 35.36
C THR A 117 -10.98 7.01 35.64
N VAL A 118 -9.65 7.08 35.47
CA VAL A 118 -8.89 8.34 35.64
C VAL A 118 -9.39 9.40 34.67
N ALA A 119 -9.55 9.06 33.39
CA ALA A 119 -10.08 9.97 32.37
C ALA A 119 -11.45 10.53 32.75
N ARG A 120 -12.40 9.66 33.13
CA ARG A 120 -13.75 10.07 33.56
C ARG A 120 -13.74 10.98 34.79
N GLN A 121 -12.87 10.72 35.76
CA GLN A 121 -12.71 11.58 36.95
C GLN A 121 -12.25 13.00 36.62
N THR A 122 -11.58 13.18 35.47
CA THR A 122 -11.17 14.50 34.97
C THR A 122 -12.16 15.13 33.98
N GLY A 123 -13.37 14.57 33.87
CA GLY A 123 -14.40 15.07 32.95
C GLY A 123 -14.27 14.59 31.50
N ARG A 124 -13.28 13.76 31.18
CA ARG A 124 -13.09 13.20 29.83
C ARG A 124 -13.89 11.90 29.67
N THR A 125 -15.12 12.03 29.18
CA THR A 125 -16.05 10.89 28.99
C THR A 125 -15.80 10.10 27.71
N ALA A 126 -15.05 10.68 26.76
CA ALA A 126 -14.67 10.07 25.47
C ALA A 126 -13.15 10.14 25.24
N PHE A 127 -12.36 9.83 26.27
CA PHE A 127 -10.90 9.79 26.17
C PHE A 127 -10.48 8.73 25.16
N HIS A 128 -9.77 9.16 24.11
CA HIS A 128 -9.40 8.27 23.02
C HIS A 128 -8.10 7.54 23.33
N LEU A 129 -8.04 6.27 22.97
CA LEU A 129 -6.82 5.47 22.99
C LEU A 129 -6.74 4.71 21.69
N PHE A 130 -5.53 4.59 21.15
CA PHE A 130 -5.29 3.70 20.04
C PHE A 130 -3.92 3.04 20.19
N GLY A 131 -3.85 1.76 19.84
CA GLY A 131 -2.60 1.01 19.87
C GLY A 131 -1.91 0.99 18.52
N GLU A 132 -0.62 0.70 18.56
CA GLU A 132 0.18 0.37 17.40
C GLU A 132 0.40 -1.15 17.33
N ALA A 133 0.18 -1.72 16.14
CA ALA A 133 0.52 -3.09 15.82
C ALA A 133 1.00 -3.09 14.36
N PHE A 134 2.32 -3.15 14.17
CA PHE A 134 2.94 -3.17 12.86
C PHE A 134 2.58 -4.46 12.13
N ALA A 135 1.51 -4.41 11.33
CA ALA A 135 0.99 -5.56 10.62
C ALA A 135 0.29 -5.13 9.33
N ILE A 136 0.88 -5.48 8.19
CA ILE A 136 0.40 -5.13 6.85
C ILE A 136 -0.08 -6.40 6.17
N ASP A 137 -1.29 -6.33 5.61
CA ASP A 137 -1.86 -7.43 4.83
C ASP A 137 -1.28 -7.49 3.42
N LYS A 138 -1.22 -8.69 2.85
CA LYS A 138 -1.01 -8.89 1.42
C LYS A 138 -2.22 -8.41 0.60
N PRO A 139 -2.05 -8.18 -0.72
CA PRO A 139 -3.15 -7.92 -1.63
C PRO A 139 -4.28 -8.94 -1.47
N PHE A 140 -5.52 -8.47 -1.36
CA PHE A 140 -6.74 -9.29 -1.23
C PHE A 140 -6.80 -10.19 0.02
N GLU A 141 -5.96 -9.95 1.02
CA GLU A 141 -5.99 -10.64 2.32
C GLU A 141 -6.41 -9.70 3.47
N GLU A 142 -6.85 -10.30 4.59
CA GLU A 142 -7.31 -9.59 5.79
C GLU A 142 -6.83 -10.24 7.11
N THR A 143 -5.80 -11.08 7.04
CA THR A 143 -5.24 -11.81 8.19
C THR A 143 -4.71 -10.84 9.26
N GLN A 144 -3.94 -9.83 8.86
CA GLN A 144 -3.40 -8.82 9.77
C GLN A 144 -4.48 -7.86 10.26
N ALA A 145 -5.42 -7.44 9.39
CA ALA A 145 -6.57 -6.65 9.83
C ALA A 145 -7.38 -7.36 10.93
N ARG A 146 -7.63 -8.67 10.80
CA ARG A 146 -8.32 -9.48 11.83
C ARG A 146 -7.49 -9.62 13.10
N ARG A 147 -6.17 -9.77 12.98
CA ARG A 147 -5.25 -9.77 14.12
C ARG A 147 -5.32 -8.45 14.89
N ILE A 148 -5.32 -7.32 14.18
CA ILE A 148 -5.48 -5.98 14.77
C ILE A 148 -6.84 -5.86 15.46
N GLU A 149 -7.93 -6.29 14.82
CA GLU A 149 -9.27 -6.23 15.41
C GLU A 149 -9.39 -7.05 16.71
N SER A 150 -8.67 -8.17 16.82
CA SER A 150 -8.66 -8.99 18.04
C SER A 150 -8.07 -8.28 19.27
N LEU A 151 -7.30 -7.20 19.07
CA LEU A 151 -6.79 -6.33 20.13
C LEU A 151 -7.78 -5.22 20.51
N VAL A 152 -8.79 -4.97 19.66
CA VAL A 152 -9.85 -3.98 19.85
C VAL A 152 -11.08 -4.61 20.48
N THR A 153 -11.50 -5.76 19.94
CA THR A 153 -12.69 -6.51 20.35
C THR A 153 -12.30 -7.96 20.60
N GLN A 154 -12.56 -8.46 21.81
CA GLN A 154 -12.31 -9.86 22.15
C GLN A 154 -13.30 -10.81 21.44
N ALA A 155 -12.99 -12.11 21.44
CA ALA A 155 -13.80 -13.13 20.76
C ALA A 155 -15.25 -13.24 21.28
N ASP A 156 -15.50 -12.85 22.53
CA ASP A 156 -16.83 -12.79 23.14
C ASP A 156 -17.60 -11.48 22.83
N GLY A 157 -16.99 -10.57 22.05
CA GLY A 157 -17.55 -9.27 21.68
C GLY A 157 -17.22 -8.13 22.64
N THR A 158 -16.47 -8.39 23.71
CA THR A 158 -16.06 -7.37 24.68
C THR A 158 -15.12 -6.35 24.03
N ALA A 159 -15.47 -5.06 24.09
CA ALA A 159 -14.62 -3.98 23.63
C ALA A 159 -13.48 -3.74 24.63
N LEU A 160 -12.24 -3.72 24.13
CA LEU A 160 -11.02 -3.56 24.91
C LEU A 160 -10.35 -2.22 24.62
N MET A 161 -10.19 -1.87 23.34
CA MET A 161 -9.60 -0.62 22.88
C MET A 161 -10.56 0.15 21.97
N PRO A 162 -10.48 1.49 21.90
CA PRO A 162 -11.29 2.29 20.97
C PRO A 162 -10.88 2.12 19.51
N GLY A 163 -9.60 1.89 19.24
CA GLY A 163 -9.07 1.79 17.89
C GLY A 163 -7.61 1.35 17.86
N MET A 164 -7.10 1.14 16.65
CA MET A 164 -5.70 0.80 16.36
C MET A 164 -5.24 1.59 15.14
N ILE A 165 -3.93 1.85 15.03
CA ILE A 165 -3.35 2.44 13.82
C ILE A 165 -3.65 1.52 12.63
N ASN A 166 -4.13 2.11 11.52
CA ASN A 166 -4.58 1.37 10.35
C ASN A 166 -3.43 1.04 9.37
N PHE A 167 -2.51 0.17 9.80
CA PHE A 167 -1.42 -0.34 8.94
C PHE A 167 -1.91 -1.03 7.66
N PRO A 168 -3.01 -1.82 7.66
CA PRO A 168 -3.50 -2.43 6.44
C PRO A 168 -3.94 -1.40 5.39
N LEU A 169 -4.59 -0.29 5.79
CA LEU A 169 -4.91 0.79 4.86
C LEU A 169 -3.66 1.53 4.39
N TYR A 170 -2.71 1.83 5.29
CA TYR A 170 -1.40 2.41 4.93
C TYR A 170 -0.72 1.63 3.81
N GLY A 171 -0.63 0.30 3.94
CA GLY A 171 0.00 -0.56 2.95
C GLY A 171 -0.61 -0.38 1.56
N SER A 172 -1.95 -0.50 1.45
CA SER A 172 -2.65 -0.34 0.17
C SER A 172 -2.60 1.09 -0.37
N LEU A 173 -2.58 2.13 0.48
CA LEU A 173 -2.44 3.52 0.03
C LEU A 173 -1.06 3.74 -0.63
N VAL A 174 0.02 3.28 0.01
CA VAL A 174 1.38 3.39 -0.55
C VAL A 174 1.52 2.54 -1.81
N ASP A 175 1.06 1.30 -1.77
CA ASP A 175 1.15 0.37 -2.89
C ASP A 175 0.42 0.89 -4.15
N VAL A 176 -0.80 1.41 -3.99
CA VAL A 176 -1.57 1.91 -5.13
C VAL A 176 -1.09 3.28 -5.61
N PHE A 177 -0.90 4.25 -4.71
CA PHE A 177 -0.62 5.63 -5.12
C PHE A 177 0.86 5.91 -5.40
N ALA A 178 1.79 5.32 -4.65
CA ALA A 178 3.23 5.48 -4.90
C ALA A 178 3.75 4.45 -5.91
N ARG A 179 3.41 3.17 -5.72
CA ARG A 179 4.06 2.05 -6.44
C ARG A 179 3.29 1.58 -7.68
N GLY A 180 2.14 2.17 -7.96
CA GLY A 180 1.34 1.86 -9.16
C GLY A 180 0.78 0.44 -9.14
N ARG A 181 0.37 -0.07 -7.98
CA ARG A 181 -0.36 -1.34 -7.87
C ARG A 181 -1.81 -1.20 -8.38
N PRO A 182 -2.46 -2.32 -8.77
CA PRO A 182 -3.86 -2.32 -9.20
C PRO A 182 -4.78 -1.65 -8.18
N THR A 183 -5.67 -0.78 -8.66
CA THR A 183 -6.59 -0.06 -7.75
C THR A 183 -7.60 -0.99 -7.07
N ALA A 184 -7.83 -2.18 -7.59
CA ALA A 184 -8.63 -3.22 -6.95
C ALA A 184 -8.07 -3.67 -5.59
N GLU A 185 -6.76 -3.52 -5.35
CA GLU A 185 -6.17 -3.80 -4.03
C GLU A 185 -6.68 -2.81 -2.97
N LEU A 186 -6.74 -1.52 -3.32
CA LEU A 186 -7.32 -0.49 -2.45
C LEU A 186 -8.85 -0.62 -2.37
N GLY A 187 -9.53 -0.97 -3.46
CA GLY A 187 -10.97 -1.26 -3.46
C GLY A 187 -11.33 -2.41 -2.49
N TYR A 188 -10.56 -3.50 -2.54
CA TYR A 188 -10.67 -4.59 -1.57
C TYR A 188 -10.40 -4.09 -0.15
N ARG A 189 -9.32 -3.32 0.08
CA ARG A 189 -8.95 -2.81 1.41
C ARG A 189 -10.04 -1.92 2.01
N ILE A 190 -10.65 -1.04 1.23
CA ILE A 190 -11.77 -0.19 1.67
C ILE A 190 -12.94 -1.07 2.11
N THR A 191 -13.28 -2.08 1.31
CA THR A 191 -14.38 -3.00 1.59
C THR A 191 -14.09 -3.88 2.81
N SER A 192 -12.89 -4.43 2.92
CA SER A 192 -12.48 -5.30 4.03
C SER A 192 -12.37 -4.53 5.33
N MET A 193 -11.87 -3.29 5.31
CA MET A 193 -11.84 -2.41 6.48
C MET A 193 -13.24 -2.25 7.09
N MET A 194 -14.25 -2.00 6.26
CA MET A 194 -15.63 -1.85 6.73
C MET A 194 -16.27 -3.16 7.21
N ARG A 195 -15.78 -4.30 6.75
CA ARG A 195 -16.24 -5.64 7.15
C ARG A 195 -15.57 -6.12 8.43
N VAL A 196 -14.27 -5.88 8.58
CA VAL A 196 -13.45 -6.42 9.67
C VAL A 196 -13.51 -5.52 10.89
N HIS A 197 -13.33 -4.21 10.72
CA HIS A 197 -13.21 -3.30 11.85
C HIS A 197 -14.57 -2.81 12.32
N LYS A 198 -14.79 -2.90 13.63
CA LYS A 198 -16.05 -2.43 14.24
C LYS A 198 -16.18 -0.91 14.23
N HIS A 199 -15.06 -0.22 14.44
CA HIS A 199 -14.97 1.23 14.57
C HIS A 199 -13.86 1.83 13.68
N PRO A 200 -13.91 1.65 12.34
CA PRO A 200 -12.90 2.20 11.44
C PRO A 200 -12.77 3.72 11.53
N GLU A 201 -13.84 4.43 11.92
CA GLU A 201 -13.85 5.87 12.16
C GLU A 201 -12.96 6.35 13.32
N LEU A 202 -12.58 5.44 14.22
CA LEU A 202 -11.70 5.72 15.37
C LEU A 202 -10.24 5.28 15.12
N MET A 203 -9.93 4.75 13.94
CA MET A 203 -8.58 4.28 13.61
C MET A 203 -7.75 5.41 12.99
N PRO A 204 -6.55 5.71 13.53
CA PRO A 204 -5.62 6.62 12.87
C PRO A 204 -5.16 6.07 11.52
N THR A 205 -5.25 6.89 10.49
CA THR A 205 -4.77 6.59 9.13
C THR A 205 -3.53 7.42 8.83
N PHE A 206 -2.61 6.90 8.02
CA PHE A 206 -1.34 7.55 7.71
C PHE A 206 -0.79 7.04 6.38
N VAL A 207 0.15 7.79 5.79
CA VAL A 207 0.89 7.43 4.55
C VAL A 207 2.37 7.20 4.79
N ASP A 208 2.89 7.67 5.91
CA ASP A 208 4.22 7.41 6.44
C ASP A 208 4.26 7.75 7.94
N ASN A 209 5.29 7.30 8.64
CA ASN A 209 5.50 7.56 10.06
C ASN A 209 7.00 7.52 10.42
N HIS A 210 7.32 7.37 11.70
CA HIS A 210 8.69 7.38 12.21
C HIS A 210 9.45 6.05 12.05
N ASP A 211 8.79 4.97 11.66
CA ASP A 211 9.34 3.60 11.56
C ASP A 211 9.31 3.04 10.14
N VAL A 212 8.55 3.66 9.23
CA VAL A 212 8.53 3.34 7.80
C VAL A 212 9.24 4.44 7.00
N GLU A 213 9.61 4.12 5.76
CA GLU A 213 10.13 5.12 4.84
C GLU A 213 9.11 6.23 4.56
N ARG A 214 9.60 7.42 4.22
CA ARG A 214 8.74 8.53 3.76
C ARG A 214 8.04 8.13 2.47
N PHE A 215 6.81 8.59 2.26
CA PHE A 215 6.10 8.30 1.01
C PHE A 215 6.90 8.72 -0.23
N LEU A 216 7.58 9.87 -0.17
CA LEU A 216 8.38 10.43 -1.26
C LEU A 216 9.75 9.76 -1.47
N SER A 217 10.13 8.74 -0.67
CA SER A 217 11.31 7.93 -1.00
C SER A 217 11.06 6.99 -2.18
N GLY A 218 9.81 6.55 -2.36
CA GLY A 218 9.40 5.59 -3.39
C GLY A 218 8.21 6.02 -4.25
N GLY A 219 7.65 7.21 -4.01
CA GLY A 219 6.55 7.80 -4.76
C GLY A 219 6.84 9.22 -5.21
N ASP A 220 5.84 9.87 -5.82
CA ASP A 220 5.91 11.26 -6.26
C ASP A 220 4.87 12.14 -5.54
N ALA A 221 4.96 13.46 -5.76
CA ALA A 221 4.07 14.43 -5.11
C ALA A 221 2.60 14.23 -5.51
N ALA A 222 2.33 13.81 -6.75
CA ALA A 222 0.97 13.59 -7.23
C ALA A 222 0.33 12.38 -6.53
N GLY A 223 1.06 11.27 -6.43
CA GLY A 223 0.66 10.09 -5.66
C GLY A 223 0.45 10.43 -4.17
N LEU A 224 1.32 11.26 -3.58
CA LEU A 224 1.16 11.69 -2.19
C LEU A 224 -0.13 12.50 -2.01
N GLN A 225 -0.42 13.43 -2.93
CA GLN A 225 -1.68 14.19 -2.92
C GLN A 225 -2.90 13.27 -3.03
N GLN A 226 -2.86 12.24 -3.89
CA GLN A 226 -3.94 11.25 -4.00
C GLN A 226 -4.12 10.47 -2.69
N ALA A 227 -3.04 10.00 -2.08
CA ALA A 227 -3.08 9.25 -0.82
C ALA A 227 -3.59 10.11 0.35
N LEU A 228 -3.16 11.37 0.44
CA LEU A 228 -3.65 12.33 1.42
C LEU A 228 -5.13 12.66 1.21
N LEU A 229 -5.58 12.85 -0.04
CA LEU A 229 -7.01 13.05 -0.32
C LEU A 229 -7.83 11.82 0.08
N ALA A 230 -7.36 10.61 -0.25
CA ALA A 230 -8.02 9.37 0.16
C ALA A 230 -8.11 9.24 1.69
N MET A 231 -7.06 9.59 2.45
CA MET A 231 -7.13 9.67 3.91
C MET A 231 -8.19 10.68 4.37
N MET A 232 -8.30 11.83 3.70
CA MET A 232 -9.23 12.89 4.07
C MET A 232 -10.69 12.55 3.72
N THR A 233 -10.95 11.63 2.79
CA THR A 233 -12.31 11.26 2.37
C THR A 233 -12.77 9.91 2.91
N LEU A 234 -11.87 9.01 3.31
CA LEU A 234 -12.21 7.72 3.93
C LEU A 234 -12.44 7.84 5.45
N PRO A 235 -13.09 6.83 6.07
CA PRO A 235 -13.20 6.74 7.53
C PRO A 235 -11.84 6.67 8.23
N GLY A 236 -11.79 7.22 9.45
CA GLY A 236 -10.62 7.19 10.32
C GLY A 236 -10.19 8.58 10.78
N ILE A 237 -9.02 8.65 11.41
CA ILE A 237 -8.41 9.89 11.92
C ILE A 237 -7.12 10.16 11.13
N PRO A 238 -7.16 11.02 10.09
CA PRO A 238 -5.97 11.33 9.29
C PRO A 238 -4.84 11.89 10.17
N THR A 239 -3.73 11.16 10.21
CA THR A 239 -2.53 11.47 11.00
C THR A 239 -1.37 11.71 10.05
N ILE A 240 -0.97 12.98 9.92
CA ILE A 240 0.10 13.42 9.02
C ILE A 240 1.40 13.49 9.80
N TYR A 241 2.44 12.80 9.32
CA TYR A 241 3.76 12.85 9.94
C TYR A 241 4.47 14.16 9.60
N TYR A 242 5.18 14.76 10.56
CA TYR A 242 5.79 16.08 10.38
C TYR A 242 6.77 16.11 9.21
N GLY A 243 6.84 17.22 8.48
CA GLY A 243 7.72 17.38 7.32
C GLY A 243 7.14 16.81 6.02
N THR A 244 6.02 16.09 6.06
CA THR A 244 5.30 15.66 4.84
C THR A 244 4.81 16.88 4.06
N GLU A 245 4.36 17.92 4.75
CA GLU A 245 3.99 19.23 4.20
C GLU A 245 5.17 19.99 3.56
N GLN A 246 6.41 19.58 3.89
CA GLN A 246 7.67 20.12 3.39
C GLN A 246 8.40 19.16 2.42
N ALA A 247 7.70 18.12 1.96
CA ALA A 247 8.23 17.11 1.03
C ALA A 247 9.46 16.33 1.54
N PHE A 248 9.54 16.02 2.83
CA PHE A 248 10.64 15.22 3.37
C PHE A 248 10.70 13.83 2.72
N THR A 249 11.90 13.42 2.30
CA THR A 249 12.17 12.11 1.68
C THR A 249 12.90 11.14 2.61
N VAL A 250 13.41 11.62 3.74
CA VAL A 250 14.06 10.81 4.77
C VAL A 250 13.26 10.84 6.09
N PRO A 251 13.17 9.70 6.80
CA PRO A 251 12.54 9.69 8.12
C PRO A 251 13.41 10.42 9.13
N ARG A 252 12.78 11.05 10.12
CA ARG A 252 13.44 11.66 11.29
C ARG A 252 14.39 12.84 10.99
N ALA A 253 14.40 13.39 9.78
CA ALA A 253 15.06 14.68 9.49
C ALA A 253 14.47 15.80 10.36
N ALA A 254 15.29 16.75 10.76
CA ALA A 254 14.86 17.83 11.63
C ALA A 254 14.14 18.97 10.87
N MET A 255 13.08 19.50 11.48
CA MET A 255 12.40 20.71 11.00
C MET A 255 13.22 21.98 11.24
N PHE A 256 14.12 21.97 12.23
CA PHE A 256 14.93 23.12 12.60
C PHE A 256 16.30 23.06 11.94
N ALA A 257 16.83 24.21 11.54
CA ALA A 257 18.09 24.38 10.82
C ALA A 257 19.31 23.72 11.49
N ALA A 258 19.33 23.63 12.82
CA ALA A 258 20.44 23.06 13.57
C ALA A 258 20.38 21.52 13.70
N GLY A 259 19.28 20.89 13.29
CA GLY A 259 19.08 19.45 13.47
C GLY A 259 19.60 18.61 12.31
N SER A 260 19.68 17.29 12.54
CA SER A 260 20.15 16.30 11.55
C SER A 260 19.33 16.38 10.26
N ASP A 261 20.02 16.26 9.13
CA ASP A 261 19.41 16.17 7.79
C ASP A 261 18.56 17.39 7.38
N SER A 262 18.60 18.48 8.13
CA SER A 262 17.88 19.73 7.84
C SER A 262 18.48 20.53 6.68
N GLY A 263 19.74 20.27 6.34
CA GLY A 263 20.50 21.07 5.37
C GLY A 263 20.78 22.51 5.83
N GLY A 264 20.75 22.78 7.15
CA GLY A 264 21.06 24.10 7.69
C GLY A 264 19.92 25.13 7.54
N ARG A 265 18.67 24.68 7.31
CA ARG A 265 17.50 25.55 7.11
C ARG A 265 16.30 25.08 7.94
N ASP A 266 15.45 26.03 8.29
CA ASP A 266 14.16 25.75 8.92
C ASP A 266 13.13 25.36 7.86
N HIS A 267 12.25 24.42 8.20
CA HIS A 267 11.26 23.82 7.31
C HIS A 267 9.83 24.15 7.78
N PHE A 268 9.51 25.43 7.95
CA PHE A 268 8.19 25.91 8.36
C PHE A 268 7.50 26.74 7.26
N ASP A 269 7.78 26.44 5.99
CA ASP A 269 7.24 27.18 4.86
C ASP A 269 5.75 26.87 4.65
N MET A 270 4.90 27.88 4.87
CA MET A 270 3.45 27.77 4.67
C MET A 270 3.04 27.92 3.20
N ASP A 271 3.94 28.36 2.32
CA ASP A 271 3.71 28.46 0.87
C ASP A 271 4.14 27.20 0.13
N ALA A 272 4.75 26.23 0.83
CA ALA A 272 5.10 24.94 0.27
C ALA A 272 3.86 24.26 -0.39
N PRO A 273 3.98 23.71 -1.60
CA PRO A 273 2.84 23.16 -2.33
C PRO A 273 2.05 22.10 -1.56
N LEU A 274 2.75 21.20 -0.85
CA LEU A 274 2.10 20.16 -0.03
C LEU A 274 1.44 20.74 1.22
N TYR A 275 1.98 21.80 1.82
CA TYR A 275 1.31 22.53 2.89
C TYR A 275 -0.04 23.10 2.42
N ARG A 276 -0.05 23.83 1.30
CA ARG A 276 -1.26 24.41 0.70
C ARG A 276 -2.27 23.33 0.29
N PHE A 277 -1.79 22.21 -0.25
CA PHE A 277 -2.64 21.06 -0.55
C PHE A 277 -3.30 20.47 0.70
N ILE A 278 -2.51 20.20 1.76
CA ILE A 278 -3.02 19.67 3.03
C ILE A 278 -4.05 20.63 3.64
N GLN A 279 -3.81 21.94 3.56
CA GLN A 279 -4.78 22.96 3.98
C GLN A 279 -6.12 22.85 3.23
N ARG A 280 -6.09 22.71 1.89
CA ARG A 280 -7.31 22.53 1.08
C ARG A 280 -8.02 21.21 1.41
N ALA A 281 -7.29 20.09 1.47
CA ALA A 281 -7.87 18.77 1.72
C ALA A 281 -8.45 18.63 3.15
N THR A 282 -7.80 19.24 4.15
CA THR A 282 -8.35 19.31 5.51
C THR A 282 -9.58 20.21 5.60
N THR A 283 -9.63 21.29 4.81
CA THR A 283 -10.83 22.14 4.70
C THR A 283 -12.02 21.34 4.17
N LEU A 284 -11.84 20.61 3.06
CA LEU A 284 -12.86 19.70 2.52
C LEU A 284 -13.44 18.76 3.59
N ARG A 285 -12.56 18.07 4.34
CA ARG A 285 -12.99 17.13 5.39
C ARG A 285 -13.77 17.83 6.51
N ARG A 286 -13.38 19.05 6.88
CA ARG A 286 -14.02 19.82 7.96
C ARG A 286 -15.39 20.37 7.57
N GLU A 287 -15.53 20.82 6.32
CA GLU A 287 -16.79 21.36 5.80
C GLU A 287 -17.83 20.26 5.57
N HIS A 288 -17.40 19.05 5.20
CA HIS A 288 -18.27 17.92 4.94
C HIS A 288 -18.09 16.82 5.98
N ARG A 289 -18.92 16.85 7.04
CA ARG A 289 -18.93 15.82 8.11
C ARG A 289 -19.10 14.40 7.58
N LEU A 290 -19.71 14.23 6.40
CA LEU A 290 -19.75 13.01 5.61
C LEU A 290 -18.41 12.28 5.58
N PHE A 291 -17.29 12.97 5.38
CA PHE A 291 -15.98 12.31 5.27
C PHE A 291 -15.45 11.80 6.62
N SER A 292 -16.00 12.32 7.74
CA SER A 292 -15.67 11.86 9.09
C SER A 292 -16.64 10.82 9.67
N ARG A 293 -17.86 10.73 9.13
CA ARG A 293 -18.96 9.90 9.70
C ARG A 293 -19.57 8.92 8.70
N GLY A 294 -19.43 9.18 7.41
CA GLY A 294 -19.99 8.36 6.36
C GLY A 294 -19.19 7.09 6.11
N ARG A 295 -19.81 6.18 5.36
CA ARG A 295 -19.24 4.90 4.97
C ARG A 295 -18.99 4.86 3.46
N PRO A 296 -17.85 4.29 3.03
CA PRO A 296 -17.54 4.13 1.62
C PRO A 296 -18.29 2.92 1.03
N THR A 297 -18.68 3.03 -0.24
CA THR A 297 -19.05 1.93 -1.12
C THR A 297 -18.19 2.03 -2.37
N VAL A 298 -17.33 1.05 -2.62
CA VAL A 298 -16.53 1.00 -3.84
C VAL A 298 -17.45 0.75 -5.03
N LEU A 299 -17.36 1.61 -6.05
CA LEU A 299 -18.20 1.56 -7.24
C LEU A 299 -17.43 1.06 -8.47
N ARG A 300 -16.15 1.39 -8.55
CA ARG A 300 -15.25 0.95 -9.62
C ARG A 300 -13.83 0.85 -9.09
N ASP A 301 -13.13 -0.17 -9.53
CA ASP A 301 -11.68 -0.33 -9.43
C ASP A 301 -11.15 -1.06 -10.68
N ASN A 302 -9.84 -1.25 -10.75
CA ASN A 302 -9.14 -1.91 -11.85
C ASN A 302 -8.17 -2.96 -11.31
N GLY A 303 -8.36 -4.23 -11.71
CA GLY A 303 -7.50 -5.35 -11.34
C GLY A 303 -6.25 -5.50 -12.20
N ALA A 304 -6.22 -4.91 -13.40
CA ALA A 304 -5.12 -5.05 -14.35
C ALA A 304 -3.91 -4.15 -14.04
N GLY A 305 -4.10 -3.05 -13.31
CA GLY A 305 -3.01 -2.12 -13.01
C GLY A 305 -3.49 -0.75 -12.50
N PRO A 306 -2.62 0.27 -12.51
CA PRO A 306 -3.02 1.65 -12.26
C PRO A 306 -4.20 2.07 -13.13
N GLY A 307 -5.11 2.87 -12.60
CA GLY A 307 -6.29 3.29 -13.32
C GLY A 307 -7.32 3.91 -12.39
N VAL A 308 -8.60 3.75 -12.74
CA VAL A 308 -9.66 4.37 -11.98
C VAL A 308 -9.93 3.63 -10.66
N ILE A 309 -10.14 4.39 -9.59
CA ILE A 309 -10.91 3.93 -8.43
C ILE A 309 -11.94 4.98 -8.07
N ALA A 310 -13.19 4.53 -7.91
CA ALA A 310 -14.30 5.37 -7.54
C ALA A 310 -15.05 4.75 -6.36
N TYR A 311 -15.38 5.57 -5.37
CA TYR A 311 -16.24 5.17 -4.27
C TYR A 311 -17.22 6.26 -3.91
N ARG A 312 -18.40 5.85 -3.44
CA ARG A 312 -19.39 6.73 -2.86
C ARG A 312 -19.21 6.78 -1.35
N MET A 313 -19.12 7.97 -0.78
CA MET A 313 -19.27 8.18 0.66
C MET A 313 -20.74 8.46 0.97
N ASP A 314 -21.29 7.85 2.01
CA ASP A 314 -22.69 8.06 2.43
C ASP A 314 -22.85 8.02 3.96
N ASP A 315 -23.60 8.96 4.55
CA ASP A 315 -23.93 8.99 5.98
C ASP A 315 -25.44 8.81 6.28
N GLY A 316 -26.21 8.36 5.28
CA GLY A 316 -27.67 8.24 5.31
C GLY A 316 -28.43 9.51 4.92
N VAL A 317 -27.78 10.68 4.93
CA VAL A 317 -28.38 11.98 4.58
C VAL A 317 -27.64 12.61 3.41
N HIS A 318 -26.31 12.68 3.50
CA HIS A 318 -25.41 13.22 2.51
C HIS A 318 -24.71 12.09 1.77
N SER A 319 -24.39 12.35 0.50
CA SER A 319 -23.61 11.44 -0.32
C SER A 319 -22.58 12.22 -1.12
N ALA A 320 -21.42 11.63 -1.39
CA ALA A 320 -20.41 12.19 -2.28
C ALA A 320 -19.81 11.11 -3.17
N LEU A 321 -19.39 11.49 -4.37
CA LEU A 321 -18.61 10.66 -5.27
C LEU A 321 -17.15 11.11 -5.21
N VAL A 322 -16.27 10.17 -4.89
CA VAL A 322 -14.81 10.38 -4.88
C VAL A 322 -14.20 9.49 -5.94
N VAL A 323 -13.40 10.09 -6.83
CA VAL A 323 -12.82 9.41 -7.99
C VAL A 323 -11.35 9.76 -8.11
N PHE A 324 -10.51 8.74 -8.31
CA PHE A 324 -9.10 8.89 -8.62
C PHE A 324 -8.78 8.22 -9.94
N ASN A 325 -7.83 8.78 -10.68
CA ASN A 325 -7.08 8.07 -11.70
C ASN A 325 -5.62 7.92 -11.25
N THR A 326 -5.19 6.71 -10.94
CA THR A 326 -3.83 6.44 -10.45
C THR A 326 -2.81 6.21 -11.57
N SER A 327 -3.24 6.14 -12.83
CA SER A 327 -2.34 5.95 -13.97
C SER A 327 -1.63 7.25 -14.36
N GLY A 328 -0.52 7.09 -15.09
CA GLY A 328 0.22 8.21 -15.69
C GLY A 328 -0.40 8.75 -16.98
N GLY A 329 -1.53 8.19 -17.44
CA GLY A 329 -2.26 8.60 -18.65
C GLY A 329 -3.71 8.95 -18.34
N GLU A 330 -4.46 9.41 -19.33
CA GLU A 330 -5.91 9.58 -19.18
C GLU A 330 -6.59 8.23 -18.96
N ALA A 331 -7.61 8.21 -18.10
CA ALA A 331 -8.41 7.01 -17.83
C ALA A 331 -9.91 7.29 -17.98
N LEU A 332 -10.65 6.28 -18.42
CA LEU A 332 -12.10 6.31 -18.54
C LEU A 332 -12.74 5.62 -17.33
N LEU A 333 -13.57 6.37 -16.59
CA LEU A 333 -14.58 5.79 -15.70
C LEU A 333 -15.82 5.53 -16.57
N ASP A 334 -16.07 4.27 -16.94
CA ASP A 334 -17.18 3.91 -17.83
C ASP A 334 -18.44 3.50 -17.04
N ASN A 335 -19.61 4.05 -17.40
CA ASN A 335 -20.92 3.52 -17.02
C ASN A 335 -21.09 3.19 -15.53
N VAL A 336 -20.45 3.93 -14.62
CA VAL A 336 -20.45 3.58 -13.20
C VAL A 336 -21.82 3.84 -12.61
N ASP A 337 -22.42 2.83 -11.99
CA ASP A 337 -23.65 3.02 -11.21
C ASP A 337 -23.31 3.74 -9.91
N THR A 338 -23.82 4.96 -9.76
CA THR A 338 -23.60 5.78 -8.56
C THR A 338 -24.49 5.36 -7.39
N GLY A 339 -25.53 4.55 -7.65
CA GLY A 339 -26.64 4.29 -6.75
C GLY A 339 -27.47 5.54 -6.42
N MET A 340 -27.32 6.62 -7.19
CA MET A 340 -28.10 7.84 -7.10
C MET A 340 -29.15 7.88 -8.22
N VAL A 341 -30.23 8.63 -8.02
CA VAL A 341 -31.29 8.73 -9.03
C VAL A 341 -30.83 9.57 -10.22
N ALA A 342 -31.28 9.21 -11.41
CA ALA A 342 -31.01 9.96 -12.63
C ALA A 342 -31.45 11.43 -12.49
N GLY A 343 -30.63 12.35 -13.01
CA GLY A 343 -30.80 13.80 -12.89
C GLY A 343 -30.31 14.41 -11.58
N SER A 344 -29.80 13.63 -10.62
CA SER A 344 -29.20 14.20 -9.39
C SER A 344 -28.01 15.10 -9.74
N VAL A 345 -27.91 16.26 -9.08
CA VAL A 345 -26.78 17.18 -9.24
C VAL A 345 -25.75 16.97 -8.13
N LEU A 346 -24.52 16.66 -8.51
CA LEU A 346 -23.38 16.60 -7.61
C LEU A 346 -22.51 17.83 -7.85
N GLN A 347 -22.43 18.70 -6.84
CA GLN A 347 -21.63 19.91 -6.88
C GLN A 347 -20.16 19.55 -6.74
N ALA A 348 -19.30 20.14 -7.58
CA ALA A 348 -17.86 19.98 -7.45
C ALA A 348 -17.37 20.54 -6.09
N ALA A 349 -16.61 19.73 -5.36
CA ALA A 349 -16.10 20.08 -4.02
C ALA A 349 -14.58 20.09 -3.94
N PHE A 350 -13.89 19.26 -4.74
CA PHE A 350 -12.43 19.21 -4.72
C PHE A 350 -11.83 18.69 -6.01
N ASP A 351 -10.69 19.26 -6.40
CA ASP A 351 -9.81 18.78 -7.46
C ASP A 351 -8.36 18.89 -7.01
N ILE A 352 -7.57 17.83 -7.17
CA ILE A 352 -6.13 17.85 -6.83
C ILE A 352 -5.39 18.95 -7.62
N GLY A 353 -5.69 19.09 -8.92
CA GLY A 353 -5.06 20.08 -9.80
C GLY A 353 -5.49 21.52 -9.54
N ASP A 354 -6.42 21.74 -8.61
CA ASP A 354 -7.04 23.04 -8.32
C ASP A 354 -7.73 23.67 -9.54
N GLU A 355 -8.19 22.81 -10.46
CA GLU A 355 -8.96 23.25 -11.61
C GLU A 355 -10.43 23.46 -11.21
N LYS A 356 -11.09 24.42 -11.88
CA LYS A 356 -12.52 24.62 -11.72
C LYS A 356 -13.27 23.46 -12.37
N LEU A 357 -13.74 22.51 -11.55
CA LEU A 357 -14.56 21.40 -12.01
C LEU A 357 -16.01 21.81 -12.25
N PRO A 358 -16.66 21.27 -13.30
CA PRO A 358 -18.11 21.40 -13.47
C PRO A 358 -18.86 20.51 -12.47
N ASP A 359 -20.10 20.91 -12.18
CA ASP A 359 -21.06 20.03 -11.51
C ASP A 359 -21.33 18.80 -12.38
N LEU A 360 -21.52 17.66 -11.72
CA LEU A 360 -21.83 16.40 -12.37
C LEU A 360 -23.33 16.12 -12.30
N ILE A 361 -23.92 15.72 -13.43
CA ILE A 361 -25.33 15.30 -13.49
C ILE A 361 -25.37 13.78 -13.67
N VAL A 362 -26.06 13.10 -12.76
CA VAL A 362 -26.22 11.65 -12.86
C VAL A 362 -27.07 11.31 -14.09
N GLY A 363 -26.53 10.51 -14.99
CA GLY A 363 -27.15 10.13 -16.25
C GLY A 363 -28.29 9.12 -16.10
N GLN A 364 -28.72 8.57 -17.25
CA GLN A 364 -29.74 7.54 -17.28
C GLN A 364 -29.32 6.31 -16.45
N ALA A 365 -30.31 5.63 -15.86
CA ALA A 365 -30.10 4.48 -14.98
C ALA A 365 -29.13 4.74 -13.80
N GLY A 366 -28.93 5.99 -13.38
CA GLY A 366 -28.06 6.31 -12.24
C GLY A 366 -26.57 6.33 -12.58
N ARG A 367 -26.21 6.33 -13.87
CA ARG A 367 -24.83 6.12 -14.32
C ARG A 367 -24.05 7.40 -14.60
N VAL A 368 -22.74 7.31 -14.44
CA VAL A 368 -21.79 8.37 -14.77
C VAL A 368 -20.68 7.78 -15.65
N THR A 369 -20.27 8.54 -16.65
CA THR A 369 -19.06 8.26 -17.46
C THR A 369 -18.18 9.50 -17.44
N LEU A 370 -16.89 9.36 -17.17
CA LEU A 370 -15.94 10.48 -17.07
C LEU A 370 -14.60 10.14 -17.72
N SER A 371 -14.05 11.05 -18.50
CA SER A 371 -12.61 11.10 -18.76
C SER A 371 -11.88 11.77 -17.60
N LEU A 372 -10.82 11.13 -17.12
CA LEU A 372 -10.04 11.56 -15.97
C LEU A 372 -8.59 11.80 -16.40
N PRO A 373 -8.03 13.01 -16.17
CA PRO A 373 -6.62 13.27 -16.42
C PRO A 373 -5.71 12.34 -15.61
N ALA A 374 -4.46 12.18 -16.06
CA ALA A 374 -3.42 11.45 -15.35
C ALA A 374 -3.29 11.94 -13.90
N ARG A 375 -3.13 11.02 -12.96
CA ARG A 375 -2.96 11.31 -11.52
C ARG A 375 -4.04 12.22 -10.88
N SER A 376 -5.21 12.34 -11.49
CA SER A 376 -6.29 13.18 -10.96
C SER A 376 -6.95 12.55 -9.71
N GLY A 377 -7.52 13.41 -8.88
CA GLY A 377 -8.36 13.05 -7.73
C GLY A 377 -9.43 14.10 -7.54
N ARG A 378 -10.70 13.70 -7.61
CA ARG A 378 -11.85 14.60 -7.70
C ARG A 378 -12.96 14.18 -6.75
N VAL A 379 -13.65 15.17 -6.20
CA VAL A 379 -14.75 14.98 -5.25
C VAL A 379 -15.93 15.81 -5.67
N TRP A 380 -17.10 15.19 -5.76
CA TRP A 380 -18.38 15.88 -5.90
C TRP A 380 -19.33 15.48 -4.77
N VAL A 381 -20.06 16.45 -4.22
CA VAL A 381 -21.03 16.25 -3.15
C VAL A 381 -22.44 16.38 -3.71
N ARG A 382 -23.30 15.39 -3.44
CA ARG A 382 -24.70 15.38 -3.89
C ARG A 382 -25.46 16.53 -3.24
N THR A 383 -26.18 17.30 -4.05
CA THR A 383 -27.11 18.34 -3.61
C THR A 383 -28.56 17.84 -3.67
N ASP A 384 -29.50 18.62 -3.15
CA ASP A 384 -30.94 18.35 -3.31
C ASP A 384 -31.49 18.73 -4.69
N ALA A 385 -30.66 19.38 -5.53
CA ALA A 385 -31.07 19.80 -6.86
C ALA A 385 -31.17 18.61 -7.84
N LYS A 386 -32.10 18.74 -8.78
CA LYS A 386 -32.24 17.83 -9.93
C LYS A 386 -32.23 18.62 -11.23
N ARG A 387 -31.64 18.04 -12.27
CA ARG A 387 -31.69 18.56 -13.64
C ARG A 387 -32.21 17.50 -14.60
N ALA A 388 -32.86 17.96 -15.67
CA ALA A 388 -33.28 17.09 -16.75
C ALA A 388 -32.05 16.49 -17.44
N ILE A 389 -32.14 15.21 -17.80
CA ILE A 389 -31.12 14.51 -18.59
C ILE A 389 -31.57 14.47 -20.04
N GLU A 390 -30.64 14.75 -20.95
CA GLU A 390 -30.91 14.57 -22.37
C GLU A 390 -31.00 13.09 -22.72
N LYS A 391 -31.79 12.78 -23.75
CA LYS A 391 -31.92 11.41 -24.23
C LYS A 391 -30.73 11.07 -25.12
N GLU A 392 -30.05 9.96 -24.84
CA GLU A 392 -28.96 9.48 -25.69
C GLU A 392 -29.44 9.29 -27.14
N SER A 393 -28.81 10.00 -28.07
CA SER A 393 -29.07 9.91 -29.51
C SER A 393 -28.22 8.84 -30.20
N ALA A 394 -27.13 8.42 -29.56
CA ALA A 394 -26.20 7.42 -30.03
C ALA A 394 -26.42 6.07 -29.32
N GLN A 395 -26.17 4.97 -30.03
CA GLN A 395 -26.19 3.62 -29.45
C GLN A 395 -24.96 2.87 -29.93
N ILE A 396 -24.25 2.22 -29.01
CA ILE A 396 -23.05 1.43 -29.30
C ILE A 396 -23.21 0.05 -28.66
N THR A 397 -23.03 -1.00 -29.45
CA THR A 397 -23.03 -2.39 -28.98
C THR A 397 -21.74 -3.08 -29.37
N LEU A 398 -21.30 -3.99 -28.50
CA LEU A 398 -20.18 -4.90 -28.75
C LEU A 398 -20.72 -6.26 -29.24
N GLN A 399 -20.00 -6.87 -30.16
CA GLN A 399 -20.15 -8.26 -30.58
C GLN A 399 -18.84 -8.97 -30.22
N PRO A 400 -18.76 -9.56 -29.01
CA PRO A 400 -17.51 -10.14 -28.50
C PRO A 400 -17.11 -11.40 -29.27
N PRO A 401 -15.84 -11.83 -29.17
CA PRO A 401 -15.46 -13.17 -29.60
C PRO A 401 -16.33 -14.20 -28.86
N GLY A 402 -16.64 -15.32 -29.51
CA GLY A 402 -17.51 -16.36 -28.92
C GLY A 402 -16.98 -17.00 -27.62
N ALA A 403 -15.77 -16.66 -27.18
CA ALA A 403 -15.14 -17.11 -25.95
C ALA A 403 -14.81 -15.92 -25.03
N THR A 404 -14.96 -16.11 -23.72
CA THR A 404 -14.57 -15.16 -22.66
C THR A 404 -13.15 -15.39 -22.14
N GLU A 405 -12.50 -16.47 -22.57
CA GLU A 405 -11.09 -16.75 -22.31
C GLU A 405 -10.36 -16.82 -23.65
N VAL A 406 -9.33 -16.00 -23.80
CA VAL A 406 -8.52 -15.89 -25.02
C VAL A 406 -7.06 -16.18 -24.69
N SER A 407 -6.30 -16.66 -25.66
CA SER A 407 -4.87 -16.95 -25.50
C SER A 407 -3.95 -16.03 -26.29
N ASP A 408 -4.54 -15.21 -27.17
CA ASP A 408 -3.87 -14.27 -28.06
C ASP A 408 -4.80 -13.10 -28.40
N ASP A 409 -4.32 -12.17 -29.21
CA ASP A 409 -5.09 -11.04 -29.71
C ASP A 409 -6.37 -11.50 -30.42
N PHE A 410 -7.44 -10.72 -30.29
CA PHE A 410 -8.73 -11.08 -30.87
C PHE A 410 -9.41 -9.89 -31.54
N GLU A 411 -10.18 -10.19 -32.58
CA GLU A 411 -11.01 -9.20 -33.26
C GLU A 411 -12.26 -8.90 -32.42
N LEU A 412 -12.50 -7.61 -32.17
CA LEU A 412 -13.72 -7.10 -31.56
C LEU A 412 -14.53 -6.36 -32.62
N THR A 413 -15.79 -6.75 -32.78
CA THR A 413 -16.72 -6.14 -33.73
C THR A 413 -17.90 -5.51 -33.00
N GLY A 414 -18.68 -4.69 -33.69
CA GLY A 414 -19.89 -4.11 -33.10
C GLY A 414 -20.73 -3.30 -34.06
N ILE A 415 -21.80 -2.72 -33.52
CA ILE A 415 -22.70 -1.81 -34.24
C ILE A 415 -22.76 -0.49 -33.47
N ALA A 416 -22.59 0.62 -34.17
CA ALA A 416 -22.75 1.97 -33.64
C ALA A 416 -23.69 2.79 -34.54
N ARG A 417 -24.71 3.41 -33.95
CA ARG A 417 -25.67 4.28 -34.64
C ARG A 417 -25.58 5.69 -34.08
N GLY A 418 -25.61 6.69 -34.95
CA GLY A 418 -25.45 8.10 -34.56
C GLY A 418 -24.01 8.48 -34.21
N VAL A 419 -23.03 7.62 -34.53
CA VAL A 419 -21.61 7.78 -34.23
C VAL A 419 -20.81 7.48 -35.49
N ARG A 420 -19.83 8.33 -35.82
CA ARG A 420 -18.93 8.15 -36.99
C ARG A 420 -17.53 7.66 -36.61
N GLU A 421 -17.11 7.96 -35.39
CA GLU A 421 -15.84 7.53 -34.82
C GLU A 421 -16.10 7.18 -33.35
N LEU A 422 -15.45 6.12 -32.87
CA LEU A 422 -15.47 5.73 -31.47
C LEU A 422 -14.07 5.32 -31.01
N ARG A 423 -13.88 5.23 -29.70
CA ARG A 423 -12.66 4.71 -29.07
C ARG A 423 -12.97 3.37 -28.42
N VAL A 424 -12.14 2.37 -28.67
CA VAL A 424 -12.17 1.08 -27.96
C VAL A 424 -11.17 1.17 -26.82
N VAL A 425 -11.67 1.05 -25.59
CA VAL A 425 -10.93 1.28 -24.36
C VAL A 425 -10.88 0.00 -23.56
N VAL A 426 -9.68 -0.47 -23.26
CA VAL A 426 -9.43 -1.68 -22.47
C VAL A 426 -9.01 -1.27 -21.06
N ASP A 427 -9.65 -1.85 -20.05
CA ASP A 427 -9.42 -1.59 -18.62
C ASP A 427 -9.45 -0.10 -18.24
N GLY A 428 -10.21 0.69 -18.99
CA GLY A 428 -10.28 2.14 -18.82
C GLY A 428 -9.02 2.90 -19.23
N ASP A 429 -8.00 2.28 -19.84
CA ASP A 429 -6.79 2.96 -20.34
C ASP A 429 -7.14 3.78 -21.60
N LEU A 430 -7.52 5.04 -21.38
CA LEU A 430 -7.95 5.93 -22.44
C LEU A 430 -6.75 6.44 -23.26
N ALA A 431 -5.57 6.50 -22.65
CA ALA A 431 -4.33 6.91 -23.32
C ALA A 431 -3.90 5.89 -24.39
N ALA A 432 -4.17 4.60 -24.18
CA ALA A 432 -3.90 3.53 -25.15
C ALA A 432 -5.11 3.16 -26.03
N ALA A 433 -6.20 3.91 -25.99
CA ALA A 433 -7.44 3.54 -26.68
C ALA A 433 -7.32 3.58 -28.22
N SER A 434 -7.82 2.54 -28.88
CA SER A 434 -7.87 2.45 -30.34
C SER A 434 -8.99 3.32 -30.91
N ARG A 435 -8.66 4.23 -31.84
CA ARG A 435 -9.68 4.96 -32.61
C ARG A 435 -10.20 4.11 -33.75
N VAL A 436 -11.52 4.02 -33.88
CA VAL A 436 -12.19 3.19 -34.88
C VAL A 436 -13.21 4.04 -35.63
N THR A 437 -13.13 4.01 -36.96
CA THR A 437 -14.14 4.62 -37.83
C THR A 437 -15.33 3.66 -37.98
N VAL A 438 -16.54 4.20 -37.84
CA VAL A 438 -17.78 3.44 -38.01
C VAL A 438 -18.20 3.48 -39.48
N GLY A 439 -18.45 2.31 -40.06
CA GLY A 439 -18.93 2.18 -41.44
C GLY A 439 -20.30 2.83 -41.65
N ALA A 440 -20.64 3.11 -42.91
CA ALA A 440 -21.94 3.72 -43.26
C ALA A 440 -23.15 2.85 -42.88
N ASP A 441 -22.95 1.54 -42.76
CA ASP A 441 -23.94 0.56 -42.29
C ASP A 441 -24.00 0.45 -40.75
N GLY A 442 -23.19 1.25 -40.04
CA GLY A 442 -23.05 1.26 -38.59
C GLY A 442 -22.11 0.20 -38.04
N ARG A 443 -21.50 -0.66 -38.88
CA ARG A 443 -20.58 -1.70 -38.39
C ARG A 443 -19.17 -1.14 -38.16
N TRP A 444 -18.47 -1.74 -37.22
CA TRP A 444 -17.07 -1.42 -36.93
C TRP A 444 -16.34 -2.66 -36.42
N GLN A 445 -15.01 -2.67 -36.55
CA GLN A 445 -14.14 -3.72 -36.04
C GLN A 445 -12.78 -3.16 -35.64
N THR A 446 -12.12 -3.82 -34.70
CA THR A 446 -10.74 -3.53 -34.30
C THR A 446 -10.07 -4.77 -33.70
N LEU A 447 -8.74 -4.77 -33.63
CA LEU A 447 -7.98 -5.79 -32.93
C LEU A 447 -7.76 -5.35 -31.48
N VAL A 448 -8.03 -6.23 -30.52
CA VAL A 448 -7.69 -6.03 -29.11
C VAL A 448 -6.34 -6.68 -28.84
N ASP A 449 -5.34 -5.85 -28.52
CA ASP A 449 -4.00 -6.28 -28.11
C ASP A 449 -4.03 -6.86 -26.69
N SER A 450 -3.71 -8.14 -26.58
CA SER A 450 -3.65 -8.92 -25.34
C SER A 450 -2.23 -9.10 -24.82
N SER A 451 -1.21 -8.58 -25.51
CA SER A 451 0.21 -8.82 -25.22
C SER A 451 0.64 -8.37 -23.81
N ARG A 452 -0.09 -7.39 -23.25
CA ARG A 452 0.13 -6.85 -21.90
C ARG A 452 -0.54 -7.67 -20.79
N MET A 453 -1.44 -8.57 -21.14
CA MET A 453 -2.32 -9.32 -20.24
C MET A 453 -1.72 -10.71 -19.98
N VAL A 454 -0.91 -10.81 -18.93
CA VAL A 454 -0.06 -11.99 -18.67
C VAL A 454 -0.49 -12.80 -17.45
N ASP A 455 -1.35 -12.24 -16.60
CA ASP A 455 -1.89 -12.90 -15.42
C ASP A 455 -3.30 -13.43 -15.72
N PRO A 456 -3.49 -14.76 -15.86
CA PRO A 456 -4.79 -15.35 -16.16
C PRO A 456 -5.81 -15.21 -15.03
N LYS A 457 -5.39 -14.77 -13.84
CA LYS A 457 -6.29 -14.51 -12.70
C LYS A 457 -7.04 -13.19 -12.88
N ILE A 458 -6.51 -12.26 -13.66
CA ILE A 458 -7.10 -10.94 -13.88
C ILE A 458 -8.23 -11.02 -14.90
N GLU A 459 -9.39 -10.47 -14.54
CA GLU A 459 -10.48 -10.21 -15.46
C GLU A 459 -10.30 -8.82 -16.07
N HIS A 460 -10.22 -8.76 -17.38
CA HIS A 460 -10.13 -7.54 -18.17
C HIS A 460 -11.51 -7.12 -18.67
N SER A 461 -11.65 -5.85 -19.03
CA SER A 461 -12.87 -5.32 -19.64
C SER A 461 -12.57 -4.42 -20.83
N VAL A 462 -13.46 -4.45 -21.82
CA VAL A 462 -13.38 -3.56 -22.98
C VAL A 462 -14.74 -2.89 -23.23
N VAL A 463 -14.70 -1.60 -23.52
CA VAL A 463 -15.86 -0.79 -23.91
C VAL A 463 -15.58 -0.04 -25.21
N ALA A 464 -16.64 0.29 -25.94
CA ALA A 464 -16.59 1.25 -27.04
C ALA A 464 -17.27 2.55 -26.61
N TRP A 465 -16.58 3.67 -26.77
CA TRP A 465 -16.97 4.97 -26.24
C TRP A 465 -16.92 6.04 -27.33
N GLN A 466 -17.98 6.85 -27.42
CA GLN A 466 -18.10 7.93 -28.40
C GLN A 466 -17.18 9.13 -28.08
N GLY A 467 -16.90 9.38 -26.80
CA GLY A 467 -16.26 10.61 -26.32
C GLY A 467 -17.07 11.26 -25.20
N GLU A 468 -16.54 12.35 -24.63
CA GLU A 468 -17.10 13.03 -23.45
C GLU A 468 -18.56 13.45 -23.69
N GLY A 469 -19.44 13.13 -22.74
CA GLY A 469 -20.89 13.35 -22.86
C GLY A 469 -21.63 12.45 -23.87
N GLY A 470 -20.92 11.54 -24.55
CA GLY A 470 -21.48 10.62 -25.54
C GLY A 470 -21.80 9.22 -25.00
N ALA A 471 -22.32 8.36 -25.89
CA ALA A 471 -22.68 6.99 -25.55
C ALA A 471 -21.46 6.10 -25.26
N VAL A 472 -21.65 5.12 -24.38
CA VAL A 472 -20.68 4.07 -24.06
C VAL A 472 -21.38 2.72 -24.06
N SER A 473 -20.77 1.72 -24.68
CA SER A 473 -21.33 0.37 -24.73
C SER A 473 -21.42 -0.28 -23.35
N ALA A 474 -22.21 -1.34 -23.23
CA ALA A 474 -22.01 -2.30 -22.14
C ALA A 474 -20.58 -2.90 -22.23
N PRO A 475 -19.92 -3.17 -21.10
CA PRO A 475 -18.59 -3.76 -21.11
C PRO A 475 -18.63 -5.24 -21.53
N PHE A 476 -17.67 -5.65 -22.34
CA PHE A 476 -17.33 -7.05 -22.52
C PHE A 476 -16.18 -7.42 -21.58
N ARG A 477 -16.31 -8.51 -20.84
CA ARG A 477 -15.31 -8.97 -19.88
C ARG A 477 -14.69 -10.28 -20.32
N PHE A 478 -13.38 -10.40 -20.17
CA PHE A 478 -12.61 -11.53 -20.65
C PHE A 478 -11.35 -11.79 -19.80
N LYS A 479 -10.75 -12.97 -19.95
CA LYS A 479 -9.47 -13.35 -19.34
C LYS A 479 -8.48 -13.75 -20.42
N VAL A 480 -7.19 -13.57 -20.12
CA VAL A 480 -6.11 -13.93 -21.04
C VAL A 480 -5.22 -15.01 -20.44
N SER A 481 -5.21 -16.18 -21.08
CA SER A 481 -4.40 -17.33 -20.68
C SER A 481 -3.31 -17.57 -21.71
N ARG A 482 -2.14 -16.93 -21.50
CA ARG A 482 -1.01 -17.06 -22.42
C ARG A 482 -0.24 -18.36 -22.20
N GLN A 483 0.25 -18.94 -23.29
CA GLN A 483 1.12 -20.11 -23.23
C GLN A 483 2.57 -19.68 -22.96
N TRP A 484 3.10 -20.09 -21.81
CA TRP A 484 4.49 -19.87 -21.43
C TRP A 484 5.39 -20.98 -22.00
N ARG A 485 6.54 -20.59 -22.55
CA ARG A 485 7.56 -21.51 -23.07
C ARG A 485 8.88 -21.31 -22.32
N VAL A 486 9.55 -22.41 -21.97
CA VAL A 486 10.89 -22.35 -21.37
C VAL A 486 11.88 -21.79 -22.39
N LEU A 487 12.59 -20.74 -22.01
CA LEU A 487 13.62 -20.08 -22.81
C LEU A 487 15.03 -20.41 -22.30
N ALA A 488 15.19 -20.54 -20.98
CA ALA A 488 16.42 -20.99 -20.35
C ALA A 488 16.09 -21.78 -19.07
N ASP A 489 16.94 -22.75 -18.76
CA ASP A 489 16.83 -23.59 -17.58
C ASP A 489 18.24 -23.89 -17.07
N VAL A 490 18.63 -23.27 -15.96
CA VAL A 490 20.03 -23.16 -15.53
C VAL A 490 20.15 -23.58 -14.07
N ALA A 491 20.99 -24.59 -13.82
CA ALA A 491 21.35 -24.99 -12.46
C ALA A 491 22.42 -24.04 -11.89
N ASP A 492 22.32 -23.75 -10.60
CA ASP A 492 23.28 -22.93 -9.86
C ASP A 492 24.02 -23.79 -8.82
N PRO A 493 25.36 -23.74 -8.74
CA PRO A 493 26.11 -24.56 -7.80
C PRO A 493 25.79 -24.24 -6.34
N ALA A 494 25.49 -25.26 -5.54
CA ALA A 494 25.21 -25.08 -4.12
C ALA A 494 26.40 -24.49 -3.34
N GLY A 495 26.14 -23.44 -2.54
CA GLY A 495 27.09 -22.90 -1.56
C GLY A 495 28.17 -21.99 -2.15
N ASP A 496 27.94 -21.44 -3.34
CA ASP A 496 28.81 -20.43 -3.97
C ASP A 496 28.38 -18.97 -3.63
N ASP A 497 27.38 -18.83 -2.76
CA ASP A 497 26.77 -17.63 -2.17
C ASP A 497 27.72 -16.77 -1.30
N ARG A 498 29.04 -16.93 -1.45
CA ARG A 498 30.09 -16.22 -0.70
C ARG A 498 30.72 -15.07 -1.49
N GLY A 499 29.98 -14.57 -2.48
CA GLY A 499 30.40 -13.50 -3.37
C GLY A 499 31.47 -13.92 -4.38
N ARG A 500 31.78 -13.03 -5.33
CA ARG A 500 32.70 -13.32 -6.45
C ARG A 500 34.10 -13.77 -6.01
N ALA A 501 34.58 -13.27 -4.88
CA ALA A 501 35.88 -13.63 -4.31
C ALA A 501 35.80 -14.77 -3.27
N GLN A 502 34.61 -15.36 -3.08
CA GLN A 502 34.36 -16.48 -2.15
C GLN A 502 34.80 -16.19 -0.70
N ASN A 503 34.74 -14.92 -0.29
CA ASN A 503 35.25 -14.42 0.99
C ASN A 503 34.17 -13.76 1.86
N TYR A 504 32.91 -13.78 1.45
CA TYR A 504 31.81 -13.32 2.28
C TYR A 504 31.36 -14.44 3.22
N SER A 505 31.13 -14.07 4.47
CA SER A 505 30.52 -14.92 5.48
C SER A 505 29.14 -14.37 5.81
N TYR A 506 28.17 -15.26 5.95
CA TYR A 506 26.86 -14.88 6.47
C TYR A 506 26.97 -14.28 7.87
N PRO A 507 26.07 -13.35 8.23
CA PRO A 507 25.91 -12.95 9.62
C PRO A 507 25.68 -14.17 10.51
N THR A 508 26.17 -14.11 11.75
CA THR A 508 26.08 -15.23 12.70
C THR A 508 24.70 -15.39 13.32
N ASP A 509 23.74 -14.55 12.93
CA ASP A 509 22.36 -14.67 13.41
C ASP A 509 21.70 -15.92 12.81
N GLU A 510 20.92 -16.64 13.62
CA GLU A 510 20.31 -17.92 13.26
C GLU A 510 19.37 -17.81 12.06
N GLY A 511 18.80 -16.62 11.78
CA GLY A 511 18.00 -16.36 10.58
C GLY A 511 18.75 -16.56 9.26
N TRP A 512 20.08 -16.63 9.28
CA TRP A 512 20.92 -16.87 8.11
C TRP A 512 21.39 -18.32 7.98
N ALA A 513 21.04 -19.21 8.92
CA ALA A 513 21.58 -20.57 9.00
C ALA A 513 21.22 -21.47 7.80
N GLY A 514 20.08 -21.24 7.14
CA GLY A 514 19.70 -22.02 5.95
C GLY A 514 20.09 -21.37 4.62
N HIS A 515 21.01 -20.39 4.63
CA HIS A 515 21.63 -19.85 3.41
C HIS A 515 20.59 -19.27 2.43
N SER A 516 19.74 -18.35 2.91
CA SER A 516 18.64 -17.77 2.13
C SER A 516 19.05 -16.99 0.86
N ALA A 517 20.35 -16.71 0.65
CA ALA A 517 20.85 -16.08 -0.57
C ALA A 517 21.46 -17.08 -1.58
N ASP A 518 21.52 -18.37 -1.26
CA ASP A 518 22.01 -19.45 -2.12
C ASP A 518 20.92 -19.84 -3.13
N ILE A 519 21.11 -19.45 -4.39
CA ILE A 519 20.28 -19.89 -5.50
C ILE A 519 20.70 -21.31 -5.87
N ARG A 520 19.75 -22.16 -6.24
CA ARG A 520 20.00 -23.55 -6.68
C ARG A 520 19.68 -23.75 -8.13
N HIS A 521 18.79 -22.93 -8.66
CA HIS A 521 18.28 -23.07 -10.00
C HIS A 521 17.58 -21.78 -10.44
N MET A 522 17.70 -21.46 -11.73
CA MET A 522 16.98 -20.39 -12.39
C MET A 522 16.29 -20.94 -13.64
N LYS A 523 14.97 -20.78 -13.70
CA LYS A 523 14.15 -21.09 -14.87
C LYS A 523 13.60 -19.80 -15.47
N VAL A 524 13.73 -19.64 -16.78
CA VAL A 524 13.26 -18.48 -17.52
C VAL A 524 12.24 -18.90 -18.56
N GLU A 525 11.07 -18.27 -18.54
CA GLU A 525 9.96 -18.55 -19.44
C GLU A 525 9.48 -17.29 -20.16
N GLY A 526 8.99 -17.45 -21.39
CA GLY A 526 8.47 -16.36 -22.20
C GLY A 526 7.08 -16.64 -22.75
N ALA A 527 6.28 -15.58 -22.86
CA ALA A 527 5.03 -15.54 -23.60
C ALA A 527 4.97 -14.24 -24.39
N GLY A 528 5.14 -14.30 -25.72
CA GLY A 528 5.36 -13.10 -26.55
C GLY A 528 6.56 -12.29 -26.06
N GLY A 529 6.36 -11.01 -25.74
CA GLY A 529 7.39 -10.16 -25.10
C GLY A 529 7.38 -10.17 -23.57
N ALA A 530 6.54 -10.98 -22.92
CA ALA A 530 6.52 -11.10 -21.46
C ALA A 530 7.49 -12.17 -20.97
N LEU A 531 8.10 -11.92 -19.81
CA LEU A 531 9.18 -12.71 -19.22
C LEU A 531 8.81 -13.16 -17.80
N ARG A 532 9.03 -14.43 -17.48
CA ARG A 532 8.94 -14.96 -16.12
C ARG A 532 10.26 -15.58 -15.70
N VAL A 533 10.77 -15.19 -14.54
CA VAL A 533 12.04 -15.68 -13.97
C VAL A 533 11.73 -16.32 -12.63
N THR A 534 11.99 -17.61 -12.51
CA THR A 534 11.76 -18.38 -11.28
C THR A 534 13.09 -18.85 -10.72
N PHE A 535 13.38 -18.43 -9.49
CA PHE A 535 14.52 -18.91 -8.72
C PHE A 535 14.08 -20.00 -7.76
N THR A 536 14.82 -21.10 -7.69
CA THR A 536 14.74 -22.06 -6.60
C THR A 536 15.86 -21.76 -5.62
N MET A 537 15.52 -21.54 -4.35
CA MET A 537 16.45 -21.16 -3.28
C MET A 537 16.83 -22.35 -2.41
N ALA A 538 17.96 -22.28 -1.72
CA ALA A 538 18.30 -23.24 -0.66
C ALA A 538 17.27 -23.22 0.47
N GLU A 539 16.84 -22.01 0.87
CA GLU A 539 15.80 -21.73 1.87
C GLU A 539 15.04 -20.45 1.51
N ILE A 540 13.77 -20.36 1.93
CA ILE A 540 13.01 -19.09 1.97
C ILE A 540 12.73 -18.73 3.43
N ASN A 541 13.44 -17.74 3.96
CA ASN A 541 13.21 -17.18 5.30
C ASN A 541 11.97 -16.26 5.27
N ARG A 542 11.13 -16.32 6.33
CA ARG A 542 9.92 -15.49 6.49
C ARG A 542 9.72 -14.95 7.91
N ASN A 543 10.79 -14.89 8.71
CA ASN A 543 10.69 -14.69 10.15
C ASN A 543 10.10 -13.32 10.53
N TRP A 544 10.33 -12.26 9.74
CA TRP A 544 9.72 -10.94 9.97
C TRP A 544 8.38 -10.74 9.24
N ASN A 545 7.78 -11.82 8.75
CA ASN A 545 6.51 -11.81 8.00
C ASN A 545 6.43 -10.77 6.86
N PRO A 546 7.36 -10.84 5.88
CA PRO A 546 7.35 -10.00 4.68
C PRO A 546 6.01 -9.90 3.94
N PRO A 547 5.61 -8.73 3.42
CA PRO A 547 4.54 -8.68 2.43
C PRO A 547 4.88 -9.47 1.16
N ASN A 548 6.11 -9.41 0.63
CA ASN A 548 6.49 -10.18 -0.57
C ASN A 548 6.75 -11.67 -0.31
N GLY A 549 6.61 -12.13 0.94
CA GLY A 549 6.71 -13.55 1.30
C GLY A 549 8.12 -14.13 1.46
N PHE A 550 9.18 -13.31 1.45
CA PHE A 550 10.56 -13.75 1.72
C PHE A 550 11.39 -12.65 2.42
N ASP A 551 12.43 -13.03 3.16
CA ASP A 551 13.28 -12.17 3.98
C ASP A 551 14.77 -12.49 3.79
N HIS A 552 15.67 -11.64 4.31
CA HIS A 552 17.13 -11.85 4.32
C HIS A 552 17.77 -12.03 2.92
N VAL A 553 17.08 -11.64 1.86
CA VAL A 553 17.59 -11.69 0.48
C VAL A 553 17.03 -10.52 -0.34
N ALA A 554 17.87 -10.00 -1.25
CA ALA A 554 17.49 -9.02 -2.25
C ALA A 554 17.84 -9.55 -3.64
N PHE A 555 16.82 -9.90 -4.42
CA PHE A 555 16.97 -10.31 -5.81
C PHE A 555 17.29 -9.09 -6.67
N THR A 556 18.33 -9.21 -7.50
CA THR A 556 18.64 -8.22 -8.54
C THR A 556 18.72 -8.94 -9.88
N VAL A 557 17.81 -8.62 -10.80
CA VAL A 557 17.74 -9.23 -12.13
C VAL A 557 17.97 -8.15 -13.17
N PHE A 558 18.91 -8.39 -14.09
CA PHE A 558 19.25 -7.47 -15.16
C PHE A 558 18.72 -8.01 -16.48
N VAL A 559 18.05 -7.19 -17.29
CA VAL A 559 17.44 -7.61 -18.56
C VAL A 559 17.97 -6.70 -19.67
N GLN A 560 18.64 -7.30 -20.65
CA GLN A 560 19.01 -6.66 -21.91
C GLN A 560 17.97 -7.01 -22.97
N LEU A 561 17.42 -5.99 -23.64
CA LEU A 561 16.46 -6.17 -24.72
C LEU A 561 17.15 -6.65 -26.00
N PRO A 562 16.45 -7.41 -26.85
CA PRO A 562 16.96 -7.84 -28.15
C PRO A 562 17.45 -6.68 -29.00
N GLY A 563 18.68 -6.76 -29.51
CA GLY A 563 19.25 -5.78 -30.45
C GLY A 563 19.47 -4.37 -29.87
N ASN A 564 19.24 -4.16 -28.58
CA ASN A 564 19.43 -2.88 -27.91
C ASN A 564 20.75 -2.90 -27.11
N ASN A 565 21.71 -2.07 -27.54
CA ASN A 565 23.01 -1.93 -26.88
C ASN A 565 23.16 -0.60 -26.14
N ASP A 566 22.10 0.21 -26.06
CA ASP A 566 22.10 1.51 -25.38
C ASP A 566 21.95 1.38 -23.86
N GLY A 567 21.89 0.14 -23.35
CA GLY A 567 21.88 -0.16 -21.93
C GLY A 567 23.21 0.15 -21.23
N VAL A 568 23.21 -0.05 -19.91
CA VAL A 568 24.37 0.25 -19.06
C VAL A 568 24.98 -1.03 -18.47
N ARG A 569 26.25 -0.95 -18.07
CA ARG A 569 26.96 -2.07 -17.42
C ARG A 569 27.00 -1.95 -15.91
N ALA A 570 26.95 -0.73 -15.37
CA ALA A 570 27.02 -0.48 -13.94
C ALA A 570 25.94 -1.28 -13.20
N MET A 571 26.31 -1.86 -12.06
CA MET A 571 25.41 -2.51 -11.12
C MET A 571 25.17 -1.53 -9.95
N PRO A 572 24.06 -0.77 -9.95
CA PRO A 572 23.80 0.22 -8.92
C PRO A 572 23.78 -0.38 -7.52
N GLN A 573 24.35 0.35 -6.56
CA GLN A 573 24.47 -0.04 -5.15
C GLN A 573 25.33 -1.30 -4.90
N GLN A 574 26.02 -1.84 -5.91
CA GLN A 574 26.87 -3.03 -5.79
C GLN A 574 28.35 -2.76 -6.07
N ASN A 575 28.70 -1.52 -6.43
CA ASN A 575 30.07 -1.09 -6.73
C ASN A 575 30.80 -2.00 -7.73
N ALA A 576 30.09 -2.42 -8.78
CA ALA A 576 30.59 -3.33 -9.81
C ALA A 576 29.93 -3.06 -11.17
N ASP A 577 30.44 -3.70 -12.22
CA ASP A 577 29.86 -3.76 -13.56
C ASP A 577 29.48 -5.20 -13.91
N LEU A 578 28.44 -5.37 -14.73
CA LEU A 578 28.02 -6.67 -15.27
C LEU A 578 29.19 -7.36 -15.99
N PRO A 579 29.32 -8.69 -15.85
CA PRO A 579 30.36 -9.45 -16.53
C PRO A 579 30.19 -9.41 -18.05
N GLY A 580 31.31 -9.49 -18.78
CA GLY A 580 31.33 -9.50 -20.24
C GLY A 580 30.82 -8.20 -20.88
N ASP A 581 30.10 -8.34 -21.99
CA ASP A 581 29.60 -7.25 -22.83
C ASP A 581 28.11 -6.91 -22.58
N MET A 582 27.46 -7.59 -21.63
CA MET A 582 26.03 -7.39 -21.35
C MET A 582 25.75 -5.97 -20.89
N ARG A 583 24.69 -5.39 -21.44
CA ARG A 583 24.20 -4.04 -21.12
C ARG A 583 22.72 -4.10 -20.82
N TRP A 584 22.33 -3.85 -19.58
CA TRP A 584 20.93 -3.97 -19.18
C TRP A 584 20.14 -2.72 -19.57
N ASN A 585 18.92 -2.95 -20.04
CA ASN A 585 17.93 -1.90 -20.31
C ASN A 585 16.94 -1.76 -19.16
N PHE A 586 16.61 -2.88 -18.51
CA PHE A 586 15.78 -2.94 -17.31
C PHE A 586 16.48 -3.71 -16.19
N ARG A 587 16.26 -3.27 -14.95
CA ARG A 587 16.76 -3.93 -13.74
C ARG A 587 15.66 -4.04 -12.71
N LEU A 588 15.35 -5.26 -12.30
CA LEU A 588 14.48 -5.54 -11.18
C LEU A 588 15.33 -5.60 -9.90
N ARG A 589 14.89 -4.92 -8.85
CA ARG A 589 15.40 -5.09 -7.48
C ARG A 589 14.21 -5.38 -6.56
N SER A 590 14.22 -6.54 -5.91
CA SER A 590 13.14 -6.97 -5.04
C SER A 590 13.68 -7.61 -3.78
N HIS A 591 13.23 -7.12 -2.63
CA HIS A 591 13.44 -7.76 -1.33
C HIS A 591 12.08 -7.93 -0.67
N GLY A 592 12.04 -8.39 0.57
CA GLY A 592 10.75 -8.66 1.19
C GLY A 592 9.77 -7.47 1.16
N TRP A 593 10.24 -6.24 1.41
CA TRP A 593 9.40 -5.08 1.69
C TRP A 593 9.29 -4.12 0.50
N SER A 594 10.08 -4.33 -0.56
CA SER A 594 10.08 -3.48 -1.76
C SER A 594 10.22 -4.32 -3.03
N ASN A 595 9.67 -3.81 -4.12
CA ASN A 595 9.72 -4.43 -5.43
C ASN A 595 9.71 -3.33 -6.48
N ALA A 596 10.85 -3.09 -7.13
CA ALA A 596 11.03 -1.98 -8.05
C ALA A 596 11.68 -2.45 -9.35
N LEU A 597 11.18 -1.91 -10.46
CA LEU A 597 11.78 -2.06 -11.78
C LEU A 597 12.38 -0.71 -12.18
N HIS A 598 13.58 -0.71 -12.74
CA HIS A 598 14.28 0.49 -13.17
C HIS A 598 14.70 0.37 -14.63
N ALA A 599 14.48 1.42 -15.41
CA ALA A 599 15.01 1.58 -16.75
C ALA A 599 16.43 2.20 -16.71
N SER A 600 17.22 1.86 -17.73
CA SER A 600 18.65 2.23 -17.88
C SER A 600 18.95 3.73 -18.08
N ALA A 601 17.97 4.62 -17.96
CA ALA A 601 18.19 6.07 -18.01
C ALA A 601 18.62 6.61 -16.63
N GLY A 602 19.80 7.24 -16.58
CA GLY A 602 20.38 7.85 -15.37
C GLY A 602 21.06 6.95 -14.29
N PRO A 603 21.30 5.64 -14.48
CA PRO A 603 21.91 4.82 -13.44
C PRO A 603 23.42 5.08 -13.30
N SER A 604 23.92 4.87 -12.10
CA SER A 604 25.35 4.95 -11.77
C SER A 604 25.67 3.97 -10.64
N ALA A 605 26.90 3.98 -10.13
CA ALA A 605 27.25 3.21 -8.93
C ALA A 605 26.33 3.54 -7.72
N THR A 606 25.79 4.76 -7.66
CA THR A 606 24.96 5.25 -6.56
C THR A 606 23.51 5.57 -6.96
N ALA A 607 23.15 5.40 -8.24
CA ALA A 607 21.80 5.69 -8.74
C ALA A 607 21.18 4.46 -9.39
N GLU A 608 19.98 4.07 -8.95
CA GLU A 608 19.28 2.85 -9.37
C GLU A 608 18.80 2.88 -10.84
N GLY A 609 18.75 4.07 -11.45
CA GLY A 609 18.10 4.33 -12.74
C GLY A 609 16.70 4.93 -12.57
N THR A 610 15.99 5.17 -13.67
CA THR A 610 14.64 5.75 -13.65
C THR A 610 13.62 4.66 -13.33
N ALA A 611 12.72 4.88 -12.36
CA ALA A 611 11.67 3.91 -12.04
C ALA A 611 10.80 3.59 -13.27
N ALA A 612 10.51 2.31 -13.49
CA ALA A 612 9.68 1.80 -14.56
C ALA A 612 8.44 1.10 -13.98
N THR A 613 7.28 1.36 -14.59
CA THR A 613 6.00 0.78 -14.17
C THR A 613 5.32 0.05 -15.33
N PRO A 614 4.62 -1.07 -15.08
CA PRO A 614 4.41 -1.70 -13.77
C PRO A 614 5.65 -2.46 -13.27
N ALA A 615 5.77 -2.62 -11.95
CA ALA A 615 6.78 -3.50 -11.34
C ALA A 615 6.48 -4.98 -11.63
N ALA A 616 7.43 -5.88 -11.35
CA ALA A 616 7.24 -7.32 -11.56
C ALA A 616 6.14 -7.88 -10.64
N GLY A 617 5.31 -8.79 -11.13
CA GLY A 617 4.49 -9.65 -10.27
C GLY A 617 5.40 -10.59 -9.47
N ILE A 618 5.07 -10.87 -8.21
CA ILE A 618 5.83 -11.78 -7.33
C ILE A 618 4.92 -12.94 -6.92
N ASP A 619 5.41 -14.17 -7.07
CA ASP A 619 4.79 -15.38 -6.54
C ASP A 619 5.82 -16.17 -5.73
N VAL A 620 5.45 -16.60 -4.52
CA VAL A 620 6.34 -17.31 -3.60
C VAL A 620 5.70 -18.61 -3.14
N ASP A 621 6.38 -19.72 -3.42
CA ASP A 621 6.04 -21.03 -2.88
C ASP A 621 7.16 -21.47 -1.92
N ALA A 622 6.90 -21.30 -0.63
CA ALA A 622 7.85 -21.68 0.42
C ALA A 622 8.08 -23.19 0.52
N ALA A 623 7.11 -24.02 0.09
CA ALA A 623 7.25 -25.48 0.11
C ALA A 623 8.13 -25.96 -1.06
N ALA A 624 7.92 -25.39 -2.24
CA ALA A 624 8.78 -25.62 -3.41
C ALA A 624 10.11 -24.84 -3.35
N ARG A 625 10.24 -23.91 -2.40
CA ARG A 625 11.37 -22.97 -2.25
C ARG A 625 11.59 -22.11 -3.48
N THR A 626 10.51 -21.69 -4.12
CA THR A 626 10.58 -20.87 -5.34
C THR A 626 10.12 -19.44 -5.11
N VAL A 627 10.80 -18.52 -5.79
CA VAL A 627 10.39 -17.12 -5.93
C VAL A 627 10.33 -16.81 -7.42
N SER A 628 9.15 -16.41 -7.91
CA SER A 628 8.91 -16.11 -9.33
C SER A 628 8.62 -14.64 -9.54
N PHE A 629 9.29 -14.04 -10.52
CA PHE A 629 9.08 -12.67 -10.98
C PHE A 629 8.49 -12.67 -12.39
N THR A 630 7.33 -12.04 -12.59
CA THR A 630 6.69 -11.92 -13.91
C THR A 630 6.70 -10.47 -14.39
N LEU A 631 7.35 -10.23 -15.53
CA LEU A 631 7.45 -8.94 -16.20
C LEU A 631 6.59 -8.98 -17.47
N SER A 632 5.62 -8.08 -17.58
CA SER A 632 4.79 -7.97 -18.78
C SER A 632 5.57 -7.36 -19.95
N ALA A 633 5.07 -7.51 -21.18
CA ALA A 633 5.62 -6.83 -22.34
C ALA A 633 5.68 -5.31 -22.13
N ALA A 634 4.65 -4.72 -21.49
CA ALA A 634 4.59 -3.30 -21.16
C ALA A 634 5.71 -2.87 -20.19
N ALA A 635 5.98 -3.67 -19.16
CA ALA A 635 7.08 -3.41 -18.22
C ALA A 635 8.46 -3.41 -18.92
N LEU A 636 8.58 -4.10 -20.06
CA LEU A 636 9.78 -4.20 -20.88
C LEU A 636 9.76 -3.31 -22.13
N GLY A 637 8.94 -2.24 -22.14
CA GLY A 637 8.90 -1.29 -23.25
C GLY A 637 8.06 -1.71 -24.45
N GLY A 638 7.11 -2.64 -24.26
CA GLY A 638 6.16 -3.07 -25.29
C GLY A 638 6.73 -4.10 -26.28
N LEU A 639 7.65 -4.96 -25.85
CA LEU A 639 8.23 -5.99 -26.73
C LEU A 639 7.17 -6.95 -27.29
N HIS A 640 7.34 -7.36 -28.54
CA HIS A 640 6.53 -8.43 -29.14
C HIS A 640 7.17 -9.82 -28.99
N ALA A 641 8.50 -9.89 -28.84
CA ALA A 641 9.26 -11.14 -28.71
C ALA A 641 10.52 -10.96 -27.85
N LEU A 642 10.97 -12.05 -27.24
CA LEU A 642 12.17 -12.11 -26.39
C LEU A 642 13.41 -12.70 -27.08
N ALA A 643 13.31 -13.09 -28.35
CA ALA A 643 14.43 -13.71 -29.06
C ALA A 643 15.64 -12.74 -29.11
N GLY A 644 16.76 -13.14 -28.51
CA GLY A 644 17.97 -12.32 -28.41
C GLY A 644 18.07 -11.46 -27.14
N ALA A 645 17.10 -11.53 -26.23
CA ALA A 645 17.22 -10.93 -24.90
C ALA A 645 18.27 -11.67 -24.07
N ARG A 646 18.94 -10.97 -23.15
CA ARG A 646 19.87 -11.57 -22.17
C ARG A 646 19.39 -11.25 -20.76
N ILE A 647 19.62 -12.19 -19.85
CA ILE A 647 19.30 -12.11 -18.42
C ILE A 647 20.54 -12.47 -17.60
#